data_AF-A0A058Z5R4-F1
#
_entry.id   AF-A0A058Z5R4-F1
#
_cell.length_a   1.000
_cell.length_b   1.000
_cell.length_c   1.000
_cell.angle_alpha   90.00
_cell.angle_beta   90.00
_cell.angle_gamma   90.00
#
_symmetry.space_group_name_H-M   'P 1'
#
loop_
_entity.id
_entity.type
_entity.pdbx_description
1 polymer ?
#
loop_
_entity_poly.entity_id
_entity_poly.type
_entity_poly.pdbx_seq_one_letter_code
_entity_poly.pdbx_strand_id
1 'polypeptide(L)'
;MSIPVFWSSEQALPDDTVMVGGAEFSKNTVVMISRLNDDPPRAFESLAQRVHRPAQASYVGTAREKSPRRVTALSQIFDHSPVAEQHQHHHAGHQHGNPHEEFLCASDADLRQLMVSEMAAEVIQFTSSSLKFVVPASFAEGVFAFYLADTTRNARSAVRLINRPVVWWLHKRVAQPAGSFQIFGKALAPYSGIAARRAAASTASRSASQDDAGERWYDASDAAGVGAGARAHAAGPKAGAGAGAGAVARIAERLGHLDLGHRQPAAAGGGGGRGLPSTSGTASPPALPPRRHHSFDEQHHDDDDSPAATTGGGNLEDDGDMLAESSSVESFVQLTPPGSAREGAVVWGREAAVGRHSQASGLSSSSSSSGSVEAQANHGVRIRFVRKNDGLTRVFVLQDASINQYYLTMQLPRDMQTGEWYVDVHNGFGGPTTWTPCPDLLTIANLNDNWPTKVFNVKALGLDKALAAAKDNGGGVVYFPSGKYWFSSPITVPPRTTLLGEGMDTVSLNYSNANNPNNSYLITGTSMRVEHLTIYCMSPYVNVFLCPRGSSDCRFLSVRFRSNCYMKMFTGDPSDRTQHLRSRSVFNMMTDNFEIRDCDIYCNNFCLFLEGASDGEIVNNKFYFGGQGYSLNACDRLSIIGNSFIGNTFDAVGNGISSNSYNMNKKYSERIFYFDNFHQHVYGNNREIMTLDGAGGCYYGGVSAVRGNTVTISGNPNYKPDTMPDTIKRDWRNGMMAIIKGKGAGQYRRIVSSTDKEWVLDEPFVVTPDSSSVITITYYRGHYLFLGNVWEDGGPVQLYGCAMECVVAENVGRRMGGFANWSLDPHNMGLQPSFNNVFSENLVEEGLGFGTDYSVFWCTGFHAVPDEHITRFIEWRRNHSLNNAYFRSTKNMTDCVFEKNDFRNADLFMNTKEITSKDCVLRKNKLTNIPRLIDGPGATLWKIII
;
A
#
# COMPACT_ATOMS: atom_id res chain seq x y z
N MET A 1 -7.39 22.57 34.47
CA MET A 1 -8.17 22.05 33.32
C MET A 1 -7.28 21.12 32.49
N SER A 2 -7.82 20.28 31.60
CA SER A 2 -7.00 19.48 30.68
C SER A 2 -6.80 20.21 29.35
N ILE A 3 -5.61 20.16 28.78
CA ILE A 3 -5.36 20.62 27.40
C ILE A 3 -5.47 19.38 26.49
N PRO A 4 -6.51 19.26 25.66
CA PRO A 4 -6.70 18.07 24.83
C PRO A 4 -5.72 18.06 23.65
N VAL A 5 -4.96 16.98 23.54
CA VAL A 5 -4.06 16.67 22.42
C VAL A 5 -4.53 15.35 21.81
N PHE A 6 -4.94 15.36 20.54
CA PHE A 6 -5.46 14.17 19.86
C PHE A 6 -4.43 13.49 18.95
N TRP A 7 -3.39 14.22 18.49
CA TRP A 7 -2.35 13.69 17.62
C TRP A 7 -1.01 14.42 17.83
N SER A 8 0.10 13.76 17.48
CA SER A 8 1.42 14.39 17.35
C SER A 8 2.34 13.58 16.44
N SER A 9 3.36 14.19 15.85
CA SER A 9 4.41 13.49 15.10
C SER A 9 4.99 12.34 15.92
N GLU A 10 4.97 11.12 15.38
CA GLU A 10 5.39 9.90 16.08
C GLU A 10 6.89 9.61 15.94
N GLN A 11 7.54 10.18 14.92
CA GLN A 11 8.98 10.08 14.67
C GLN A 11 9.61 11.47 14.60
N ALA A 12 10.69 11.68 15.36
CA ALA A 12 11.51 12.89 15.29
C ALA A 12 12.93 12.62 15.80
N LEU A 13 13.94 13.13 15.11
CA LEU A 13 15.30 13.19 15.64
C LEU A 13 15.49 14.39 16.60
N PRO A 14 16.60 14.44 17.36
CA PRO A 14 17.09 15.72 17.88
C PRO A 14 17.16 16.77 16.76
N ASP A 15 16.76 18.00 17.07
CA ASP A 15 16.62 19.10 16.11
C ASP A 15 15.56 18.89 14.99
N ASP A 16 14.71 17.86 15.02
CA ASP A 16 13.51 17.80 14.16
C ASP A 16 12.35 18.61 14.76
N THR A 17 11.47 19.09 13.89
CA THR A 17 10.18 19.69 14.26
C THR A 17 9.18 18.58 14.63
N VAL A 18 8.44 18.73 15.72
CA VAL A 18 7.29 17.91 16.09
C VAL A 18 6.03 18.75 15.91
N MET A 19 5.04 18.19 15.22
CA MET A 19 3.69 18.75 15.12
C MET A 19 2.78 18.13 16.19
N VAL A 20 1.81 18.90 16.69
CA VAL A 20 0.85 18.48 17.71
C VAL A 20 -0.53 19.01 17.34
N GLY A 21 -1.52 18.12 17.23
CA GLY A 21 -2.93 18.44 16.98
C GLY A 21 -3.75 18.35 18.27
N GLY A 22 -4.60 19.35 18.52
CA GLY A 22 -5.41 19.42 19.74
C GLY A 22 -6.44 20.54 19.73
N ALA A 23 -6.79 21.04 20.91
CA ALA A 23 -7.61 22.24 21.07
C ALA A 23 -7.23 23.02 22.34
N GLU A 24 -7.74 24.25 22.43
CA GLU A 24 -7.47 25.19 23.52
C GLU A 24 -5.98 25.55 23.70
N PHE A 25 -5.20 25.49 22.63
CA PHE A 25 -3.83 26.01 22.64
C PHE A 25 -3.88 27.55 22.69
N SER A 26 -2.95 28.16 23.43
CA SER A 26 -2.89 29.60 23.64
C SER A 26 -1.46 30.11 23.44
N LYS A 27 -1.29 31.43 23.32
CA LYS A 27 0.05 32.07 23.32
C LYS A 27 0.85 31.84 24.62
N ASN A 28 0.19 31.35 25.68
CA ASN A 28 0.80 31.00 26.96
C ASN A 28 1.07 29.48 27.07
N THR A 29 0.72 28.69 26.05
CA THR A 29 1.00 27.25 26.02
C THR A 29 2.48 27.01 25.77
N VAL A 30 3.15 26.42 26.75
CA VAL A 30 4.54 25.95 26.64
C VAL A 30 4.56 24.43 26.45
N VAL A 31 5.59 23.93 25.79
CA VAL A 31 5.88 22.49 25.67
C VAL A 31 6.97 22.16 26.68
N MET A 32 6.67 21.25 27.61
CA MET A 32 7.68 20.64 28.49
C MET A 32 8.10 19.30 27.90
N ILE A 33 9.39 19.06 27.72
CA ILE A 33 9.95 17.86 27.10
C ILE A 33 11.13 17.29 27.89
N SER A 34 11.26 15.96 27.91
CA SER A 34 12.42 15.22 28.41
C SER A 34 12.74 14.08 27.45
N ARG A 35 14.01 13.78 27.20
CA ARG A 35 14.41 12.43 26.78
C ARG A 35 14.15 11.48 27.96
N LEU A 36 13.61 10.29 27.69
CA LEU A 36 13.51 9.25 28.71
C LEU A 36 14.85 8.53 28.89
N ASN A 37 15.08 8.01 30.09
CA ASN A 37 16.25 7.17 30.37
C ASN A 37 15.99 5.74 29.87
N ASP A 38 16.99 5.15 29.21
CA ASP A 38 16.87 3.82 28.62
C ASP A 38 16.96 2.72 29.70
N ASP A 39 17.81 2.94 30.71
CA ASP A 39 17.89 2.17 31.95
C ASP A 39 17.54 3.09 33.16
N PRO A 40 16.25 3.26 33.52
CA PRO A 40 15.87 4.12 34.65
C PRO A 40 16.31 3.51 36.01
N PRO A 41 16.61 4.35 37.03
CA PRO A 41 17.07 3.87 38.35
C PRO A 41 16.15 2.87 39.04
N ARG A 42 16.70 1.97 39.87
CA ARG A 42 15.97 0.88 40.54
C ARG A 42 14.70 1.28 41.30
N ALA A 43 14.60 2.52 41.79
CA ALA A 43 13.37 3.04 42.40
C ALA A 43 12.14 2.90 41.46
N PHE A 44 12.37 2.90 40.15
CA PHE A 44 11.35 2.74 39.12
C PHE A 44 11.12 1.28 38.67
N GLU A 45 11.87 0.29 39.17
CA GLU A 45 11.60 -1.15 38.91
C GLU A 45 10.21 -1.57 39.41
N SER A 46 9.67 -0.90 40.44
CA SER A 46 8.31 -1.13 40.94
C SER A 46 7.21 -0.76 39.94
N LEU A 47 7.52 0.04 38.91
CA LEU A 47 6.62 0.36 37.80
C LEU A 47 6.75 -0.70 36.70
N ALA A 48 7.97 -1.10 36.35
CA ALA A 48 8.22 -2.22 35.44
C ALA A 48 7.53 -3.52 35.92
N GLN A 49 7.55 -3.81 37.23
CA GLN A 49 6.86 -4.98 37.79
C GLN A 49 5.33 -4.90 37.72
N ARG A 50 4.74 -3.69 37.69
CA ARG A 50 3.30 -3.50 37.46
C ARG A 50 2.94 -3.72 35.98
N VAL A 51 3.86 -3.39 35.09
CA VAL A 51 3.74 -3.57 33.63
C VAL A 51 3.95 -5.02 33.16
N HIS A 52 4.31 -5.94 34.07
CA HIS A 52 4.76 -7.30 33.71
C HIS A 52 4.09 -8.46 34.50
N ARG A 53 3.01 -8.22 35.24
CA ARG A 53 2.29 -9.31 35.96
C ARG A 53 1.01 -9.74 35.24
N PRO A 54 0.92 -11.00 34.73
CA PRO A 54 -0.35 -11.60 34.38
C PRO A 54 -1.25 -11.71 35.63
N ALA A 55 -2.55 -11.59 35.44
CA ALA A 55 -3.51 -11.82 36.52
C ALA A 55 -3.51 -13.30 36.94
N GLN A 56 -2.92 -13.63 38.08
CA GLN A 56 -3.37 -14.80 38.83
C GLN A 56 -4.80 -14.51 39.27
N ALA A 57 -5.77 -15.18 38.67
CA ALA A 57 -7.15 -15.15 39.14
C ALA A 57 -7.19 -15.69 40.57
N SER A 58 -7.28 -14.79 41.55
CA SER A 58 -7.39 -15.11 42.96
C SER A 58 -8.79 -15.68 43.25
N TYR A 59 -8.98 -16.93 42.86
CA TYR A 59 -10.15 -17.72 43.20
C TYR A 59 -10.16 -17.95 44.72
N VAL A 60 -10.84 -17.07 45.45
CA VAL A 60 -11.17 -17.28 46.87
C VAL A 60 -12.27 -18.34 46.92
N GLY A 61 -11.87 -19.60 46.73
CA GLY A 61 -12.75 -20.75 46.80
C GLY A 61 -13.12 -21.04 48.26
N THR A 62 -14.28 -20.53 48.71
CA THR A 62 -14.92 -21.05 49.92
C THR A 62 -15.47 -22.43 49.62
N ALA A 63 -14.62 -23.45 49.79
CA ALA A 63 -15.01 -24.84 49.61
C ALA A 63 -16.05 -25.24 50.66
N ARG A 64 -17.24 -25.63 50.19
CA ARG A 64 -18.08 -26.57 50.93
C ARG A 64 -18.69 -27.56 49.94
N GLU A 65 -18.24 -28.80 50.06
CA GLU A 65 -18.68 -29.91 49.24
C GLU A 65 -20.19 -30.16 49.39
N LYS A 66 -20.83 -30.54 48.28
CA LYS A 66 -21.79 -31.66 48.27
C LYS A 66 -21.85 -32.28 46.87
N SER A 67 -22.00 -33.59 46.86
CA SER A 67 -21.75 -34.50 45.73
C SER A 67 -22.89 -34.51 44.68
N PRO A 68 -22.62 -34.99 43.45
CA PRO A 68 -23.52 -34.80 42.30
C PRO A 68 -24.64 -35.86 42.22
N ARG A 69 -25.76 -35.48 41.61
CA ARG A 69 -26.75 -36.43 41.05
C ARG A 69 -27.14 -36.05 39.63
N ARG A 70 -27.11 -37.05 38.75
CA ARG A 70 -27.62 -37.00 37.36
C ARG A 70 -29.15 -36.81 37.36
N VAL A 71 -29.67 -36.00 36.44
CA VAL A 71 -30.95 -36.23 35.75
C VAL A 71 -30.79 -35.83 34.27
N THR A 72 -31.55 -36.47 33.40
CA THR A 72 -31.42 -36.49 31.94
C THR A 72 -32.45 -35.59 31.24
N ALA A 73 -32.04 -35.01 30.11
CA ALA A 73 -32.80 -34.84 28.84
C ALA A 73 -34.09 -33.99 28.72
N LEU A 74 -34.15 -33.33 27.54
CA LEU A 74 -35.30 -33.10 26.63
C LEU A 74 -36.20 -31.83 26.71
N SER A 75 -36.07 -31.04 25.62
CA SER A 75 -37.11 -30.48 24.71
C SER A 75 -38.15 -29.42 25.14
N GLN A 76 -38.13 -28.29 24.39
CA GLN A 76 -39.29 -27.59 23.74
C GLN A 76 -40.38 -26.94 24.64
N ILE A 77 -41.15 -25.89 24.28
CA ILE A 77 -41.16 -24.77 23.28
C ILE A 77 -42.34 -23.82 23.70
N PHE A 78 -42.33 -22.51 23.35
CA PHE A 78 -43.45 -21.51 23.46
C PHE A 78 -43.94 -21.13 24.89
N ASP A 79 -44.47 -19.93 25.22
CA ASP A 79 -44.59 -18.59 24.59
C ASP A 79 -44.91 -17.53 25.70
N HIS A 80 -44.95 -16.24 25.34
CA HIS A 80 -45.58 -15.07 26.00
C HIS A 80 -44.81 -14.25 27.06
N SER A 81 -44.69 -12.95 26.74
CA SER A 81 -44.45 -11.81 27.66
C SER A 81 -45.80 -11.27 28.19
N PRO A 82 -45.90 -10.17 28.97
CA PRO A 82 -44.85 -9.35 29.62
C PRO A 82 -45.09 -9.06 31.12
N VAL A 83 -44.03 -8.77 31.88
CA VAL A 83 -44.11 -7.93 33.09
C VAL A 83 -42.93 -6.96 33.10
N ALA A 84 -43.21 -5.67 33.31
CA ALA A 84 -42.20 -4.65 33.48
C ALA A 84 -41.82 -4.55 34.96
N GLU A 85 -40.53 -4.50 35.27
CA GLU A 85 -40.08 -4.06 36.59
C GLU A 85 -38.82 -3.19 36.48
N GLN A 86 -38.80 -2.12 37.28
CA GLN A 86 -37.83 -1.04 37.22
C GLN A 86 -36.51 -1.47 37.88
N HIS A 87 -35.39 -1.32 37.19
CA HIS A 87 -34.09 -1.29 37.88
C HIS A 87 -33.25 -0.06 37.49
N GLN A 88 -32.68 0.54 38.53
CA GLN A 88 -31.99 1.82 38.49
C GLN A 88 -30.67 1.70 37.71
N HIS A 89 -30.38 2.71 36.88
CA HIS A 89 -29.11 2.80 36.16
C HIS A 89 -27.93 3.03 37.12
N HIS A 90 -27.03 2.06 37.22
CA HIS A 90 -25.65 2.32 37.62
C HIS A 90 -24.78 2.51 36.38
N HIS A 91 -24.26 3.72 36.20
CA HIS A 91 -23.24 4.01 35.20
C HIS A 91 -21.89 3.42 35.61
N ALA A 92 -21.40 2.46 34.83
CA ALA A 92 -19.97 2.13 34.75
C ALA A 92 -19.67 1.66 33.32
N GLY A 93 -19.28 2.59 32.45
CA GLY A 93 -18.85 2.28 31.09
C GLY A 93 -17.45 1.68 31.09
N HIS A 94 -17.32 0.40 31.44
CA HIS A 94 -16.07 -0.32 31.24
C HIS A 94 -15.91 -0.69 29.76
N GLN A 95 -14.75 -0.35 29.21
CA GLN A 95 -14.33 -0.70 27.87
C GLN A 95 -14.15 -2.23 27.79
N HIS A 96 -14.48 -2.83 26.64
CA HIS A 96 -13.89 -4.11 26.26
C HIS A 96 -12.51 -3.86 25.63
N GLY A 97 -11.57 -3.35 26.43
CA GLY A 97 -10.16 -3.32 26.08
C GLY A 97 -9.56 -4.72 26.12
N ASN A 98 -8.51 -4.97 25.35
CA ASN A 98 -7.74 -6.20 25.49
C ASN A 98 -7.04 -6.17 26.86
N PRO A 99 -7.27 -7.13 27.78
CA PRO A 99 -6.66 -7.10 29.12
C PRO A 99 -5.13 -7.00 29.08
N HIS A 100 -4.49 -7.47 28.01
CA HIS A 100 -3.05 -7.35 27.80
C HIS A 100 -2.58 -5.89 27.68
N GLU A 101 -3.36 -5.01 27.05
CA GLU A 101 -2.95 -3.62 26.76
C GLU A 101 -2.96 -2.73 28.01
N GLU A 102 -3.91 -2.95 28.92
CA GLU A 102 -4.02 -2.22 30.19
C GLU A 102 -2.76 -2.36 31.06
N PHE A 103 -2.05 -3.50 30.96
CA PHE A 103 -0.77 -3.69 31.66
C PHE A 103 0.41 -3.02 30.98
N LEU A 104 0.36 -2.70 29.68
CA LEU A 104 1.55 -2.25 28.94
C LEU A 104 1.72 -0.73 28.85
N CYS A 105 0.67 0.04 29.14
CA CYS A 105 0.74 1.49 29.13
C CYS A 105 1.03 2.04 30.53
N ALA A 106 2.20 2.66 30.70
CA ALA A 106 2.48 3.49 31.86
C ALA A 106 1.48 4.65 31.96
N SER A 107 1.00 4.94 33.17
CA SER A 107 0.04 6.02 33.38
C SER A 107 0.69 7.41 33.19
N ASP A 108 -0.13 8.46 33.07
CA ASP A 108 0.35 9.84 33.00
C ASP A 108 1.23 10.22 34.20
N ALA A 109 0.90 9.70 35.40
CA ALA A 109 1.69 9.92 36.61
C ALA A 109 3.06 9.20 36.54
N ASP A 110 3.09 8.00 35.98
CA ASP A 110 4.30 7.19 35.81
C ASP A 110 5.25 7.84 34.80
N LEU A 111 4.73 8.27 33.65
CA LEU A 111 5.51 8.96 32.63
C LEU A 111 6.09 10.28 33.14
N ARG A 112 5.33 11.06 33.93
CA ARG A 112 5.85 12.28 34.57
C ARG A 112 6.99 12.02 35.55
N GLN A 113 6.94 10.91 36.30
CA GLN A 113 8.04 10.53 37.19
C GLN A 113 9.33 10.16 36.43
N LEU A 114 9.20 9.70 35.18
CA LEU A 114 10.34 9.38 34.31
C LEU A 114 10.91 10.62 33.57
N MET A 115 10.20 11.76 33.56
CA MET A 115 10.68 13.03 32.99
C MET A 115 11.65 13.77 33.93
N VAL A 116 12.73 13.09 34.34
CA VAL A 116 13.69 13.56 35.38
C VAL A 116 14.49 14.82 34.95
N SER A 117 14.52 15.15 33.65
CA SER A 117 15.24 16.31 33.12
C SER A 117 14.36 17.09 32.14
N GLU A 118 13.15 17.44 32.57
CA GLU A 118 12.24 18.27 31.77
C GLU A 118 12.80 19.68 31.51
N MET A 119 12.58 20.19 30.30
CA MET A 119 12.88 21.56 29.90
C MET A 119 11.80 22.10 28.97
N ALA A 120 11.73 23.42 28.81
CA ALA A 120 10.86 24.04 27.82
C ALA A 120 11.43 23.83 26.40
N ALA A 121 10.64 23.29 25.48
CA ALA A 121 11.01 23.18 24.08
C ALA A 121 10.75 24.49 23.32
N GLU A 122 11.50 24.74 22.25
CA GLU A 122 11.26 25.90 21.37
C GLU A 122 9.96 25.69 20.59
N VAL A 123 8.90 26.43 20.95
CA VAL A 123 7.66 26.48 20.15
C VAL A 123 7.87 27.43 18.97
N ILE A 124 7.91 26.87 17.76
CA ILE A 124 8.15 27.63 16.54
C ILE A 124 6.87 28.13 15.88
N GLN A 125 5.73 27.45 16.04
CA GLN A 125 4.45 27.89 15.51
C GLN A 125 3.32 27.41 16.42
N PHE A 126 2.28 28.21 16.60
CA PHE A 126 1.07 27.80 17.31
C PHE A 126 -0.16 28.43 16.68
N THR A 127 -1.28 27.72 16.79
CA THR A 127 -2.65 28.18 16.56
C THR A 127 -3.47 27.77 17.78
N SER A 128 -4.81 27.88 17.74
CA SER A 128 -5.69 27.37 18.81
C SER A 128 -5.88 25.83 18.80
N SER A 129 -5.45 25.16 17.73
CA SER A 129 -5.66 23.71 17.50
C SER A 129 -4.42 22.95 17.03
N SER A 130 -3.32 23.65 16.76
CA SER A 130 -2.07 23.08 16.27
C SER A 130 -0.87 23.78 16.92
N LEU A 131 0.16 23.02 17.25
CA LEU A 131 1.41 23.54 17.81
C LEU A 131 2.58 22.79 17.17
N LYS A 132 3.66 23.51 16.84
CA LYS A 132 4.87 22.94 16.27
C LYS A 132 6.06 23.40 17.10
N PHE A 133 6.86 22.45 17.59
CA PHE A 133 8.02 22.71 18.44
C PHE A 133 9.25 21.92 17.95
N VAL A 134 10.45 22.31 18.40
CA VAL A 134 11.70 21.64 18.01
C VAL A 134 12.18 20.74 19.15
N VAL A 135 12.54 19.48 18.84
CA VAL A 135 13.21 18.59 19.79
C VAL A 135 14.60 19.17 20.11
N PRO A 136 14.97 19.39 21.38
CA PRO A 136 16.26 19.98 21.73
C PRO A 136 17.46 19.30 21.05
N ALA A 137 18.27 20.07 20.33
CA ALA A 137 19.44 19.57 19.61
C ALA A 137 20.54 18.99 20.52
N SER A 138 20.47 19.26 21.83
CA SER A 138 21.33 18.71 22.87
C SER A 138 20.93 17.30 23.33
N PHE A 139 19.74 16.82 22.95
CA PHE A 139 19.34 15.44 23.26
C PHE A 139 20.04 14.45 22.35
N ALA A 140 20.41 13.30 22.90
CA ALA A 140 20.68 12.10 22.11
C ALA A 140 19.37 11.54 21.52
N GLU A 141 19.48 10.75 20.46
CA GLU A 141 18.35 9.96 19.97
C GLU A 141 17.76 9.08 21.11
N GLY A 142 16.44 8.92 21.13
CA GLY A 142 15.73 8.14 22.14
C GLY A 142 14.22 8.35 22.06
N VAL A 143 13.50 7.80 23.03
CA VAL A 143 12.09 8.16 23.26
C VAL A 143 12.03 9.52 23.94
N PHE A 144 11.24 10.44 23.40
CA PHE A 144 11.00 11.76 24.01
C PHE A 144 9.60 11.80 24.59
N ALA A 145 9.48 12.19 25.85
CA ALA A 145 8.21 12.44 26.52
C ALA A 145 7.94 13.94 26.57
N PHE A 146 6.75 14.38 26.18
CA PHE A 146 6.35 15.78 26.25
C PHE A 146 4.93 15.97 26.77
N TYR A 147 4.64 17.14 27.35
CA TYR A 147 3.29 17.59 27.63
C TYR A 147 3.16 19.11 27.41
N LEU A 148 1.94 19.55 27.12
CA LEU A 148 1.59 20.97 27.03
C LEU A 148 1.22 21.50 28.41
N ALA A 149 1.62 22.72 28.73
CA ALA A 149 1.21 23.42 29.96
C ALA A 149 0.79 24.86 29.65
N ASP A 150 -0.26 25.34 30.32
CA ASP A 150 -0.69 26.75 30.31
C ASP A 150 -0.78 27.21 31.76
N THR A 151 0.22 27.97 32.20
CA THR A 151 0.34 28.45 33.57
C THR A 151 -0.75 29.45 33.94
N THR A 152 -1.31 30.17 32.96
CA THR A 152 -2.36 31.17 33.19
C THR A 152 -3.73 30.55 33.47
N ARG A 153 -3.97 29.32 33.00
CA ARG A 153 -5.21 28.56 33.25
C ARG A 153 -5.04 27.39 34.24
N ASN A 154 -3.83 27.21 34.78
CA ASN A 154 -3.43 26.01 35.52
C ASN A 154 -3.90 24.73 34.80
N ALA A 155 -3.49 24.60 33.53
CA ALA A 155 -3.92 23.53 32.64
C ALA A 155 -2.72 22.77 32.07
N ARG A 156 -2.87 21.45 31.88
CA ARG A 156 -1.84 20.58 31.30
C ARG A 156 -2.48 19.54 30.38
N SER A 157 -1.78 19.09 29.36
CA SER A 157 -2.15 17.87 28.63
C SER A 157 -1.67 16.63 29.37
N ALA A 158 -2.19 15.46 28.98
CA ALA A 158 -1.50 14.19 29.23
C ALA A 158 -0.11 14.18 28.56
N VAL A 159 0.80 13.37 29.08
CA VAL A 159 2.10 13.10 28.46
C VAL A 159 1.91 12.30 27.15
N ARG A 160 2.65 12.71 26.12
CA ARG A 160 2.75 12.07 24.82
C ARG A 160 4.19 11.60 24.60
N LEU A 161 4.36 10.54 23.83
CA LEU A 161 5.66 9.92 23.55
C LEU A 161 5.95 9.99 22.05
N ILE A 162 7.17 10.42 21.71
CA ILE A 162 7.72 10.46 20.37
C ILE A 162 8.82 9.40 20.30
N ASN A 163 8.97 8.73 19.16
CA ASN A 163 9.83 7.57 18.95
C ASN A 163 9.52 6.36 19.86
N ARG A 164 8.38 6.30 20.55
CA ARG A 164 7.85 5.01 21.03
C ARG A 164 7.39 4.22 19.79
N PRO A 165 7.65 2.90 19.68
CA PRO A 165 7.13 2.11 18.56
C PRO A 165 5.62 2.29 18.43
N VAL A 166 5.13 2.50 17.22
CA VAL A 166 3.70 2.48 16.90
C VAL A 166 3.49 1.30 15.97
N VAL A 167 2.96 0.21 16.52
CA VAL A 167 2.77 -1.05 15.82
C VAL A 167 1.36 -1.06 15.21
N TRP A 168 1.27 -1.31 13.91
CA TRP A 168 0.00 -1.28 13.19
C TRP A 168 -0.57 -2.68 12.91
N TRP A 169 0.27 -3.63 12.49
CA TRP A 169 -0.15 -4.98 12.10
C TRP A 169 1.03 -5.95 12.01
N LEU A 170 0.72 -7.24 11.87
CA LEU A 170 1.71 -8.28 11.59
C LEU A 170 1.26 -9.22 10.45
N HIS A 171 2.21 -9.80 9.73
CA HIS A 171 1.95 -10.77 8.66
C HIS A 171 3.14 -11.73 8.50
N LYS A 172 2.96 -13.06 8.47
CA LYS A 172 1.70 -13.80 8.54
C LYS A 172 1.15 -13.88 9.96
N ARG A 173 -0.18 -13.78 10.09
CA ARG A 173 -0.91 -13.95 11.37
C ARG A 173 -0.99 -15.40 11.83
N VAL A 174 -0.73 -16.35 10.93
CA VAL A 174 -0.48 -17.74 11.28
C VAL A 174 0.94 -18.09 10.83
N ALA A 175 1.76 -18.55 11.76
CA ALA A 175 3.14 -18.96 11.51
C ALA A 175 3.43 -20.31 12.18
N GLN A 176 4.47 -21.01 11.70
CA GLN A 176 4.95 -22.24 12.32
C GLN A 176 6.24 -22.01 13.12
N PRO A 177 6.57 -22.88 14.09
CA PRO A 177 7.91 -22.92 14.66
C PRO A 177 8.95 -23.04 13.54
N ALA A 178 10.08 -22.33 13.66
CA ALA A 178 11.07 -22.18 12.57
C ALA A 178 10.63 -21.40 11.32
N GLY A 179 9.37 -20.95 11.23
CA GLY A 179 8.90 -20.07 10.16
C GLY A 179 9.12 -18.58 10.47
N SER A 180 8.82 -17.71 9.51
CA SER A 180 8.98 -16.26 9.64
C SER A 180 7.66 -15.51 9.73
N PHE A 181 7.68 -14.36 10.39
CA PHE A 181 6.66 -13.32 10.26
C PHE A 181 7.30 -11.93 10.33
N GLN A 182 6.52 -10.92 9.95
CA GLN A 182 6.88 -9.51 9.90
C GLN A 182 5.93 -8.69 10.75
N ILE A 183 6.42 -7.57 11.29
CA ILE A 183 5.64 -6.58 12.05
C ILE A 183 5.82 -5.23 11.36
N PHE A 184 4.75 -4.45 11.22
CA PHE A 184 4.73 -3.19 10.49
C PHE A 184 4.23 -2.03 11.37
N GLY A 185 4.70 -0.82 11.08
CA GLY A 185 4.41 0.34 11.92
C GLY A 185 5.33 1.53 11.65
N LYS A 186 5.56 2.35 12.68
CA LYS A 186 6.52 3.47 12.69
C LYS A 186 7.35 3.42 13.98
N ALA A 187 8.55 4.01 13.95
CA ALA A 187 9.49 4.03 15.09
C ALA A 187 9.84 2.64 15.66
N LEU A 188 9.74 1.56 14.86
CA LEU A 188 10.04 0.19 15.31
C LEU A 188 11.53 -0.02 15.63
N ALA A 189 12.39 0.87 15.14
CA ALA A 189 13.84 0.85 15.29
C ALA A 189 14.45 2.26 15.38
N PRO A 190 15.64 2.40 15.98
CA PRO A 190 16.45 3.63 15.93
C PRO A 190 16.81 4.06 14.50
N TYR A 191 16.74 5.35 14.25
CA TYR A 191 17.07 5.99 12.98
C TYR A 191 18.58 5.99 12.70
N SER A 192 19.42 6.36 13.67
CA SER A 192 20.89 6.42 13.47
C SER A 192 21.50 5.07 13.07
N GLY A 193 20.96 3.97 13.62
CA GLY A 193 21.36 2.62 13.23
C GLY A 193 21.12 2.30 11.76
N ILE A 194 20.08 2.89 11.15
CA ILE A 194 19.66 2.60 9.77
C ILE A 194 20.32 3.52 8.75
N ALA A 195 20.50 4.81 9.04
CA ALA A 195 21.16 5.76 8.15
C ALA A 195 22.60 5.32 7.78
N ALA A 196 23.35 4.77 8.76
CA ALA A 196 24.67 4.22 8.52
C ALA A 196 24.65 2.96 7.61
N ARG A 197 23.65 2.09 7.76
CA ARG A 197 23.46 0.88 6.92
C ARG A 197 23.14 1.26 5.47
N ARG A 198 22.32 2.29 5.26
CA ARG A 198 21.96 2.85 3.94
C ARG A 198 23.17 3.41 3.20
N ALA A 199 24.08 4.11 3.90
CA ALA A 199 25.33 4.58 3.32
C ALA A 199 26.22 3.42 2.83
N ALA A 200 26.31 2.33 3.61
CA ALA A 200 27.04 1.13 3.20
C ALA A 200 26.37 0.43 2.00
N ALA A 201 25.05 0.23 2.03
CA ALA A 201 24.29 -0.44 0.97
C ALA A 201 24.30 0.32 -0.36
N SER A 202 24.15 1.66 -0.34
CA SER A 202 24.23 2.50 -1.54
C SER A 202 25.64 2.59 -2.13
N THR A 203 26.68 2.33 -1.32
CA THR A 203 28.05 2.18 -1.83
C THR A 203 28.21 0.84 -2.57
N ALA A 204 27.59 -0.23 -2.06
CA ALA A 204 27.62 -1.55 -2.69
C ALA A 204 26.73 -1.64 -3.95
N SER A 205 25.55 -1.00 -3.97
CA SER A 205 24.69 -1.01 -5.15
C SER A 205 25.27 -0.18 -6.30
N ARG A 206 26.01 0.91 -6.01
CA ARG A 206 26.74 1.68 -7.02
C ARG A 206 27.89 0.91 -7.67
N SER A 207 28.54 0.00 -6.95
CA SER A 207 29.48 -0.95 -7.59
C SER A 207 28.73 -1.97 -8.46
N ALA A 208 27.66 -2.57 -7.95
CA ALA A 208 26.89 -3.56 -8.71
C ALA A 208 26.29 -2.98 -10.01
N SER A 209 25.76 -1.76 -9.99
CA SER A 209 25.21 -1.10 -11.18
C SER A 209 26.26 -0.66 -12.20
N GLN A 210 27.54 -0.57 -11.81
CA GLN A 210 28.64 -0.32 -12.77
C GLN A 210 29.10 -1.61 -13.45
N ASP A 211 29.01 -2.76 -12.77
CA ASP A 211 29.41 -4.04 -13.32
C ASP A 211 28.30 -4.66 -14.23
N ASP A 212 27.02 -4.54 -13.88
CA ASP A 212 25.89 -5.07 -14.69
C ASP A 212 25.53 -4.22 -15.93
N ALA A 213 25.95 -2.94 -15.97
CA ALA A 213 25.71 -2.07 -17.13
C ALA A 213 26.67 -2.35 -18.31
N GLY A 214 27.65 -3.24 -18.14
CA GLY A 214 28.68 -3.54 -19.14
C GLY A 214 28.27 -4.54 -20.24
N GLU A 215 27.26 -5.39 -20.02
CA GLU A 215 26.88 -6.45 -20.96
C GLU A 215 25.35 -6.60 -21.15
N ARG A 216 24.75 -5.78 -22.03
CA ARG A 216 23.54 -6.18 -22.81
C ARG A 216 23.24 -5.23 -23.99
N TRP A 217 23.55 -5.73 -25.19
CA TRP A 217 22.94 -5.44 -26.50
C TRP A 217 22.82 -3.98 -26.97
N TYR A 218 23.69 -3.61 -27.90
CA TYR A 218 23.20 -3.11 -29.19
C TYR A 218 24.03 -3.67 -30.37
N ASP A 219 23.30 -3.95 -31.44
CA ASP A 219 23.70 -4.15 -32.84
C ASP A 219 24.44 -5.45 -33.25
N ALA A 220 23.67 -6.29 -33.95
CA ALA A 220 24.20 -7.18 -34.97
C ALA A 220 23.72 -6.66 -36.34
N SER A 221 24.65 -6.17 -37.15
CA SER A 221 24.42 -5.87 -38.56
C SER A 221 25.57 -6.40 -39.40
N ASP A 222 25.23 -7.19 -40.43
CA ASP A 222 26.18 -7.81 -41.35
C ASP A 222 26.88 -6.75 -42.22
N ALA A 223 28.21 -6.81 -42.26
CA ALA A 223 29.00 -6.28 -43.37
C ALA A 223 30.16 -7.23 -43.68
N ALA A 224 30.09 -7.90 -44.82
CA ALA A 224 31.16 -8.79 -45.27
C ALA A 224 32.39 -7.99 -45.74
N GLY A 225 33.60 -8.47 -45.43
CA GLY A 225 34.79 -8.11 -46.22
C GLY A 225 36.11 -7.93 -45.46
N VAL A 226 37.02 -8.87 -45.73
CA VAL A 226 38.48 -8.63 -45.88
C VAL A 226 39.28 -8.11 -44.66
N GLY A 227 39.93 -9.05 -43.96
CA GLY A 227 41.41 -9.10 -43.95
C GLY A 227 42.24 -8.20 -43.02
N ALA A 228 42.84 -8.87 -42.02
CA ALA A 228 44.16 -8.60 -41.41
C ALA A 228 44.40 -7.34 -40.54
N GLY A 229 45.25 -7.48 -39.51
CA GLY A 229 46.08 -6.35 -39.03
C GLY A 229 46.15 -6.02 -37.54
N ALA A 230 46.71 -6.92 -36.73
CA ALA A 230 47.65 -6.65 -35.62
C ALA A 230 47.52 -5.41 -34.67
N ARG A 231 47.59 -5.74 -33.36
CA ARG A 231 48.40 -5.09 -32.29
C ARG A 231 48.09 -3.65 -31.79
N ALA A 232 47.47 -3.62 -30.61
CA ALA A 232 48.08 -3.28 -29.31
C ALA A 232 48.56 -1.85 -28.95
N HIS A 233 48.25 -1.51 -27.68
CA HIS A 233 48.94 -0.59 -26.74
C HIS A 233 48.86 0.96 -26.91
N ALA A 234 48.02 1.52 -26.03
CA ALA A 234 48.43 2.24 -24.80
C ALA A 234 48.45 3.78 -24.76
N ALA A 235 48.23 4.25 -23.52
CA ALA A 235 48.50 5.59 -22.95
C ALA A 235 47.62 6.77 -23.43
N GLY A 236 46.96 7.42 -22.45
CA GLY A 236 46.46 8.80 -22.61
C GLY A 236 47.60 9.83 -22.53
N PRO A 237 47.29 11.15 -22.42
CA PRO A 237 47.09 11.66 -21.06
C PRO A 237 46.16 12.88 -20.88
N LYS A 238 45.82 13.10 -19.59
CA LYS A 238 45.64 14.36 -18.85
C LYS A 238 45.41 15.69 -19.61
N ALA A 239 44.26 16.29 -19.30
CA ALA A 239 44.07 17.65 -18.75
C ALA A 239 45.04 18.79 -19.15
N GLY A 240 44.46 19.85 -19.75
CA GLY A 240 45.05 21.20 -19.83
C GLY A 240 43.93 22.26 -19.77
N ALA A 241 44.07 23.25 -18.89
CA ALA A 241 43.11 24.35 -18.75
C ALA A 241 43.38 25.47 -19.77
N GLY A 242 42.36 26.27 -20.09
CA GLY A 242 42.52 27.47 -20.92
C GLY A 242 41.21 28.24 -21.11
N ALA A 243 41.15 29.48 -20.62
CA ALA A 243 40.00 30.37 -20.80
C ALA A 243 40.05 31.07 -22.18
N GLY A 244 38.89 31.50 -22.69
CA GLY A 244 38.80 32.33 -23.89
C GLY A 244 37.37 32.68 -24.27
N ALA A 245 36.96 33.93 -24.01
CA ALA A 245 35.70 34.49 -24.49
C ALA A 245 35.89 35.17 -25.86
N GLY A 246 34.88 35.18 -26.74
CA GLY A 246 34.87 36.09 -27.89
C GLY A 246 34.04 35.71 -29.11
N ALA A 247 32.90 36.39 -29.27
CA ALA A 247 32.34 36.91 -30.54
C ALA A 247 32.23 36.02 -31.82
N VAL A 248 31.00 35.58 -32.09
CA VAL A 248 30.12 36.10 -33.17
C VAL A 248 30.71 36.37 -34.58
N ALA A 249 30.13 35.64 -35.55
CA ALA A 249 29.78 36.01 -36.94
C ALA A 249 30.69 35.70 -38.16
N ARG A 250 30.08 34.85 -39.03
CA ARG A 250 30.09 34.86 -40.51
C ARG A 250 31.36 34.44 -41.27
N ILE A 251 31.19 33.45 -42.15
CA ILE A 251 31.07 33.66 -43.61
C ILE A 251 30.32 32.45 -44.21
N ALA A 252 29.52 32.70 -45.25
CA ALA A 252 28.86 31.68 -46.07
C ALA A 252 29.52 31.65 -47.45
N GLU A 253 29.50 30.49 -48.12
CA GLU A 253 29.12 30.34 -49.54
C GLU A 253 29.46 28.94 -50.08
N ARG A 254 28.47 28.28 -50.68
CA ARG A 254 28.66 27.58 -51.96
C ARG A 254 27.34 27.55 -52.74
N LEU A 255 27.41 28.24 -53.88
CA LEU A 255 26.52 28.39 -55.02
C LEU A 255 25.68 27.13 -55.39
N GLY A 256 24.51 27.25 -56.03
CA GLY A 256 23.91 28.49 -56.57
C GLY A 256 22.52 28.35 -57.23
N HIS A 257 22.13 29.41 -57.93
CA HIS A 257 20.87 29.73 -58.64
C HIS A 257 20.49 28.71 -59.76
N LEU A 258 19.32 28.67 -60.43
CA LEU A 258 18.21 29.59 -60.81
C LEU A 258 16.87 28.81 -60.82
N ASP A 259 15.63 29.34 -61.03
CA ASP A 259 14.95 30.65 -60.89
C ASP A 259 13.45 30.48 -61.33
N LEU A 260 12.67 31.57 -61.46
CA LEU A 260 11.36 31.76 -62.13
C LEU A 260 10.07 31.64 -61.28
N GLY A 261 9.14 32.57 -61.56
CA GLY A 261 7.81 32.61 -60.97
C GLY A 261 6.70 33.12 -61.91
N HIS A 262 5.49 33.19 -61.35
CA HIS A 262 4.27 33.88 -61.83
C HIS A 262 3.37 33.31 -62.97
N ARG A 263 2.11 33.02 -62.56
CA ARG A 263 0.78 33.36 -63.15
C ARG A 263 0.13 32.51 -64.28
N GLN A 264 -0.95 31.79 -63.87
CA GLN A 264 -2.31 31.67 -64.51
C GLN A 264 -2.46 31.05 -65.93
N PRO A 265 -3.68 30.68 -66.45
CA PRO A 265 -5.01 30.43 -65.85
C PRO A 265 -5.77 29.15 -66.40
N ALA A 266 -7.06 28.99 -66.04
CA ALA A 266 -8.20 28.42 -66.83
C ALA A 266 -8.55 26.89 -66.90
N ALA A 267 -9.59 26.50 -66.13
CA ALA A 267 -10.93 25.97 -66.50
C ALA A 267 -11.24 24.71 -67.39
N ALA A 268 -12.40 24.11 -67.06
CA ALA A 268 -13.30 23.15 -67.78
C ALA A 268 -12.97 21.63 -67.71
N GLY A 269 -13.93 20.71 -67.47
CA GLY A 269 -15.37 20.76 -67.13
C GLY A 269 -15.88 19.35 -66.73
N GLY A 270 -17.15 19.06 -66.39
CA GLY A 270 -18.35 19.88 -66.17
C GLY A 270 -19.64 19.04 -65.95
N GLY A 271 -20.69 19.64 -65.34
CA GLY A 271 -22.10 19.18 -65.37
C GLY A 271 -22.64 18.40 -64.14
N GLY A 272 -23.81 18.73 -63.57
CA GLY A 272 -24.65 19.92 -63.76
C GLY A 272 -26.06 19.87 -63.13
N GLY A 273 -26.49 21.00 -62.51
CA GLY A 273 -27.90 21.36 -62.22
C GLY A 273 -28.60 20.63 -61.05
N ARG A 274 -29.61 21.21 -60.36
CA ARG A 274 -30.23 22.56 -60.37
C ARG A 274 -30.84 22.84 -58.98
N GLY A 275 -30.98 24.12 -58.59
CA GLY A 275 -32.22 24.60 -57.93
C GLY A 275 -32.09 25.33 -56.58
N LEU A 276 -32.08 26.66 -56.62
CA LEU A 276 -32.59 27.57 -55.56
C LEU A 276 -34.11 27.87 -55.87
N PRO A 277 -34.93 28.61 -55.06
CA PRO A 277 -34.54 29.58 -54.02
C PRO A 277 -35.47 29.74 -52.76
N SER A 278 -35.03 30.63 -51.84
CA SER A 278 -35.76 31.61 -50.99
C SER A 278 -37.25 31.43 -50.59
N THR A 279 -37.60 31.80 -49.33
CA THR A 279 -38.28 33.09 -48.98
C THR A 279 -38.56 33.28 -47.47
N SER A 280 -38.48 34.55 -47.05
CA SER A 280 -39.14 35.29 -45.94
C SER A 280 -40.47 34.76 -45.34
N GLY A 281 -40.93 35.16 -44.13
CA GLY A 281 -40.43 36.11 -43.11
C GLY A 281 -41.58 36.70 -42.23
N THR A 282 -41.25 37.47 -41.18
CA THR A 282 -42.17 38.25 -40.28
C THR A 282 -43.12 37.43 -39.36
N ALA A 283 -43.58 37.86 -38.16
CA ALA A 283 -43.55 39.14 -37.44
C ALA A 283 -43.47 38.95 -35.88
N SER A 284 -43.38 40.05 -35.10
CA SER A 284 -43.24 40.13 -33.62
C SER A 284 -44.33 41.06 -33.01
N PRO A 285 -44.27 41.66 -31.79
CA PRO A 285 -43.69 41.34 -30.46
C PRO A 285 -44.81 41.49 -29.36
N PRO A 286 -44.62 41.94 -28.07
CA PRO A 286 -43.47 42.12 -27.14
C PRO A 286 -43.65 41.30 -25.82
N ALA A 287 -43.06 41.53 -24.62
CA ALA A 287 -42.14 42.54 -24.04
C ALA A 287 -41.26 41.86 -22.92
N LEU A 288 -39.96 42.19 -22.76
CA LEU A 288 -39.30 43.19 -21.88
C LEU A 288 -39.38 42.95 -20.34
N PRO A 289 -38.33 43.33 -19.54
CA PRO A 289 -36.86 43.32 -19.75
C PRO A 289 -36.08 42.97 -18.42
N PRO A 290 -34.77 43.30 -18.19
CA PRO A 290 -33.54 43.30 -19.02
C PRO A 290 -32.32 42.54 -18.40
N ARG A 291 -31.19 42.51 -19.16
CA ARG A 291 -29.74 42.38 -18.79
C ARG A 291 -29.09 41.00 -18.97
N ARG A 292 -27.81 40.90 -19.42
CA ARG A 292 -27.01 41.74 -20.36
C ARG A 292 -25.76 40.92 -20.81
N HIS A 293 -25.27 41.19 -22.01
CA HIS A 293 -24.25 40.43 -22.76
C HIS A 293 -22.89 40.13 -22.10
N HIS A 294 -22.45 38.88 -22.32
CA HIS A 294 -21.16 38.39 -22.85
C HIS A 294 -19.98 39.35 -23.09
N SER A 295 -18.78 38.80 -22.84
CA SER A 295 -17.76 38.63 -23.89
C SER A 295 -16.98 37.31 -23.73
N PHE A 296 -16.81 36.63 -24.86
CA PHE A 296 -15.88 35.56 -25.27
C PHE A 296 -14.59 35.30 -24.46
N ASP A 297 -13.85 34.20 -24.63
CA ASP A 297 -14.09 32.78 -25.06
C ASP A 297 -12.68 32.15 -25.18
N GLU A 298 -12.43 30.96 -24.63
CA GLU A 298 -11.36 30.06 -25.12
C GLU A 298 -11.53 28.65 -24.55
N GLN A 299 -11.34 27.65 -25.41
CA GLN A 299 -11.83 26.28 -25.25
C GLN A 299 -10.76 25.33 -24.69
N HIS A 300 -11.18 24.33 -23.92
CA HIS A 300 -10.52 23.01 -23.92
C HIS A 300 -11.56 21.89 -23.84
N HIS A 301 -11.18 20.73 -24.38
CA HIS A 301 -12.08 19.67 -24.84
C HIS A 301 -12.84 18.95 -23.73
N ASP A 302 -14.11 18.66 -24.00
CA ASP A 302 -14.85 17.57 -23.37
C ASP A 302 -14.39 16.22 -23.96
N ASP A 303 -14.23 15.20 -23.11
CA ASP A 303 -14.22 13.79 -23.51
C ASP A 303 -15.24 13.03 -22.64
N ASP A 304 -16.07 12.22 -23.30
CA ASP A 304 -17.18 11.47 -22.71
C ASP A 304 -16.68 10.21 -21.99
N ASP A 305 -17.08 10.00 -20.74
CA ASP A 305 -16.94 8.72 -20.05
C ASP A 305 -18.20 8.40 -19.23
N SER A 306 -19.07 7.56 -19.80
CA SER A 306 -20.34 7.12 -19.19
C SER A 306 -20.35 5.61 -18.95
N PRO A 307 -20.61 5.12 -17.72
CA PRO A 307 -20.43 3.72 -17.38
C PRO A 307 -21.58 2.84 -17.91
N ALA A 308 -21.25 1.79 -18.66
CA ALA A 308 -22.22 0.84 -19.19
C ALA A 308 -22.85 -0.03 -18.08
N ALA A 309 -24.13 0.22 -17.80
CA ALA A 309 -24.94 -0.61 -16.92
C ALA A 309 -25.53 -1.82 -17.68
N THR A 310 -25.51 -3.00 -17.06
CA THR A 310 -26.07 -4.23 -17.62
C THR A 310 -27.59 -4.30 -17.46
N THR A 311 -28.33 -4.49 -18.56
CA THR A 311 -29.73 -4.93 -18.55
C THR A 311 -29.84 -6.40 -18.91
N GLY A 312 -30.64 -7.16 -18.15
CA GLY A 312 -30.97 -8.56 -18.45
C GLY A 312 -32.36 -8.70 -19.08
N GLY A 313 -32.61 -9.83 -19.76
CA GLY A 313 -33.92 -10.11 -20.37
C GLY A 313 -34.10 -11.51 -20.96
N GLY A 314 -34.65 -12.43 -20.16
CA GLY A 314 -35.74 -13.38 -20.48
C GLY A 314 -35.75 -14.29 -21.72
N ASN A 315 -35.74 -15.61 -21.43
CA ASN A 315 -36.67 -16.67 -21.91
C ASN A 315 -36.62 -17.26 -23.34
N LEU A 316 -37.19 -18.47 -23.42
CA LEU A 316 -37.60 -19.29 -24.59
C LEU A 316 -36.45 -20.03 -25.32
N GLU A 317 -36.59 -21.28 -25.80
CA GLU A 317 -37.52 -22.40 -25.49
C GLU A 317 -36.94 -23.69 -26.13
N ASP A 318 -37.47 -24.84 -25.72
CA ASP A 318 -37.63 -26.13 -26.45
C ASP A 318 -36.46 -26.90 -27.13
N ASP A 319 -36.44 -28.19 -26.75
CA ASP A 319 -36.36 -29.40 -27.57
C ASP A 319 -35.12 -29.76 -28.42
N GLY A 320 -34.96 -31.07 -28.64
CA GLY A 320 -33.93 -31.60 -29.55
C GLY A 320 -33.23 -32.90 -29.10
N ASP A 321 -33.98 -33.73 -28.39
CA ASP A 321 -33.83 -35.17 -28.11
C ASP A 321 -33.09 -36.05 -29.16
N MET A 322 -32.84 -37.31 -28.77
CA MET A 322 -32.44 -38.48 -29.59
C MET A 322 -30.93 -38.67 -29.88
N LEU A 323 -30.29 -39.69 -29.28
CA LEU A 323 -30.06 -41.06 -29.81
C LEU A 323 -28.91 -41.16 -30.84
N ALA A 324 -28.15 -42.26 -30.97
CA ALA A 324 -28.08 -43.52 -30.23
C ALA A 324 -26.76 -44.26 -30.53
N GLU A 325 -26.48 -45.29 -29.73
CA GLU A 325 -25.74 -46.52 -30.08
C GLU A 325 -24.26 -46.39 -30.54
N SER A 326 -23.29 -47.04 -29.87
CA SER A 326 -23.08 -48.50 -29.77
C SER A 326 -22.77 -49.15 -31.14
N SER A 327 -21.84 -50.10 -31.28
CA SER A 327 -21.40 -51.10 -30.30
C SER A 327 -20.14 -51.84 -30.77
N SER A 328 -19.51 -52.59 -29.84
CA SER A 328 -18.83 -53.89 -30.13
C SER A 328 -17.46 -53.83 -30.88
N VAL A 329 -16.54 -54.80 -30.77
CA VAL A 329 -16.47 -56.03 -29.97
C VAL A 329 -15.00 -56.55 -29.86
N GLU A 330 -14.66 -57.21 -28.73
CA GLU A 330 -13.59 -58.24 -28.53
C GLU A 330 -12.09 -58.01 -28.91
N SER A 331 -11.12 -58.78 -28.40
CA SER A 331 -10.93 -59.41 -27.08
C SER A 331 -9.48 -59.94 -26.91
N PHE A 332 -9.10 -60.25 -25.66
CA PHE A 332 -7.98 -61.11 -25.18
C PHE A 332 -6.55 -61.02 -25.76
N VAL A 333 -5.56 -60.87 -24.86
CA VAL A 333 -4.65 -61.96 -24.40
C VAL A 333 -3.82 -61.48 -23.20
N GLN A 334 -3.63 -62.34 -22.18
CA GLN A 334 -2.71 -62.11 -21.06
C GLN A 334 -1.28 -62.53 -21.42
N LEU A 335 -0.27 -61.91 -20.79
CA LEU A 335 0.87 -62.61 -20.14
C LEU A 335 1.70 -61.61 -19.30
N THR A 336 2.39 -62.11 -18.27
CA THR A 336 2.98 -61.31 -17.17
C THR A 336 4.53 -61.47 -17.10
N PRO A 337 5.27 -60.90 -16.12
CA PRO A 337 6.46 -60.06 -16.38
C PRO A 337 7.81 -60.78 -16.15
N PRO A 338 8.96 -60.07 -16.16
CA PRO A 338 9.55 -59.63 -14.87
C PRO A 338 10.44 -58.35 -14.89
N GLY A 339 10.79 -57.83 -13.70
CA GLY A 339 12.19 -57.39 -13.46
C GLY A 339 12.51 -55.95 -12.99
N SER A 340 12.58 -55.76 -11.66
CA SER A 340 13.56 -54.94 -10.91
C SER A 340 13.88 -53.46 -11.24
N ALA A 341 13.40 -52.58 -10.35
CA ALA A 341 14.14 -51.58 -9.55
C ALA A 341 15.36 -50.80 -10.10
N ARG A 342 15.33 -49.47 -9.91
CA ARG A 342 16.34 -48.72 -9.11
C ARG A 342 15.88 -47.31 -8.73
N GLU A 343 16.27 -46.88 -7.53
CA GLU A 343 16.11 -45.52 -7.02
C GLU A 343 17.18 -44.58 -7.61
N GLY A 344 16.88 -43.28 -7.72
CA GLY A 344 17.82 -42.24 -8.16
C GLY A 344 17.48 -40.90 -7.49
N ALA A 345 18.38 -40.42 -6.62
CA ALA A 345 18.10 -39.31 -5.71
C ALA A 345 18.33 -37.92 -6.34
N VAL A 346 17.62 -36.93 -5.79
CA VAL A 346 17.71 -35.50 -6.14
C VAL A 346 19.06 -34.91 -5.70
N VAL A 347 19.70 -34.16 -6.60
CA VAL A 347 20.95 -33.43 -6.33
C VAL A 347 20.65 -31.99 -5.92
N TRP A 348 21.03 -31.61 -4.70
CA TRP A 348 21.12 -30.20 -4.28
C TRP A 348 22.58 -29.78 -4.21
N GLY A 349 22.97 -28.79 -5.02
CA GLY A 349 24.30 -28.20 -5.01
C GLY A 349 24.57 -27.37 -3.76
N ARG A 350 25.71 -27.63 -3.11
CA ARG A 350 26.31 -26.77 -2.06
C ARG A 350 27.66 -26.27 -2.53
N GLU A 351 27.84 -24.96 -2.61
CA GLU A 351 29.14 -24.25 -2.53
C GLU A 351 28.86 -22.82 -2.04
N ALA A 352 29.74 -22.10 -1.36
CA ALA A 352 30.83 -22.50 -0.46
C ALA A 352 31.15 -21.31 0.45
N ALA A 353 31.29 -21.53 1.77
CA ALA A 353 31.74 -20.49 2.70
C ALA A 353 33.25 -20.64 2.98
N VAL A 354 34.06 -19.73 2.45
CA VAL A 354 35.52 -19.74 2.68
C VAL A 354 35.84 -19.03 4.00
N GLY A 355 36.15 -19.81 5.03
CA GLY A 355 36.68 -19.28 6.28
C GLY A 355 38.16 -18.87 6.16
N ARG A 356 38.55 -17.79 6.85
CA ARG A 356 39.96 -17.54 7.21
C ARG A 356 40.10 -17.56 8.73
N HIS A 357 41.02 -18.39 9.22
CA HIS A 357 41.43 -18.42 10.61
C HIS A 357 42.26 -17.20 10.99
N SER A 358 42.07 -16.70 12.20
CA SER A 358 43.16 -16.22 13.05
C SER A 358 42.94 -16.73 14.47
N GLN A 359 43.99 -17.30 15.07
CA GLN A 359 43.94 -17.83 16.44
C GLN A 359 44.09 -16.69 17.46
N ALA A 360 43.44 -16.84 18.61
CA ALA A 360 43.90 -16.24 19.86
C ALA A 360 43.85 -17.31 20.96
N SER A 361 44.99 -17.58 21.58
CA SER A 361 45.17 -18.56 22.64
C SER A 361 44.55 -18.10 23.97
N GLY A 362 44.15 -19.05 24.81
CA GLY A 362 43.33 -18.77 25.99
C GLY A 362 44.03 -18.04 27.15
N LEU A 363 43.20 -17.55 28.08
CA LEU A 363 43.58 -17.15 29.43
C LEU A 363 42.53 -17.65 30.43
N SER A 364 42.95 -17.79 31.67
CA SER A 364 42.32 -18.62 32.71
C SER A 364 41.03 -18.06 33.30
N SER A 365 40.22 -18.95 33.86
CA SER A 365 39.06 -18.66 34.71
C SER A 365 39.36 -17.71 35.87
N SER A 366 38.61 -16.61 35.95
CA SER A 366 38.40 -15.85 37.20
C SER A 366 36.92 -15.54 37.34
N SER A 367 36.31 -15.96 38.45
CA SER A 367 34.91 -15.70 38.76
C SER A 367 34.66 -14.22 39.06
N SER A 368 33.96 -13.51 38.18
CA SER A 368 33.50 -12.13 38.42
C SER A 368 32.03 -11.97 38.06
N SER A 369 31.22 -11.70 39.10
CA SER A 369 29.88 -11.07 39.07
C SER A 369 29.00 -11.28 37.83
N SER A 370 27.89 -12.00 38.02
CA SER A 370 26.79 -12.21 37.06
C SER A 370 25.94 -10.95 36.76
N GLY A 371 26.55 -9.76 36.75
CA GLY A 371 25.84 -8.46 36.66
C GLY A 371 26.08 -7.65 35.38
N SER A 372 26.93 -8.11 34.47
CA SER A 372 27.34 -7.34 33.27
C SER A 372 26.76 -7.84 31.95
N VAL A 373 26.39 -9.12 31.84
CA VAL A 373 25.88 -9.69 30.58
C VAL A 373 24.41 -9.31 30.33
N GLU A 374 23.57 -9.28 31.36
CA GLU A 374 22.18 -8.81 31.23
C GLU A 374 22.09 -7.30 30.93
N ALA A 375 23.03 -6.50 31.48
CA ALA A 375 23.06 -5.05 31.25
C ALA A 375 23.36 -4.68 29.78
N GLN A 376 24.21 -5.44 29.08
CA GLN A 376 24.44 -5.23 27.64
C GLN A 376 23.32 -5.79 26.75
N ALA A 377 22.51 -6.73 27.24
CA ALA A 377 21.37 -7.30 26.51
C ALA A 377 20.15 -6.34 26.42
N ASN A 378 20.18 -5.19 27.09
CA ASN A 378 19.07 -4.23 27.12
C ASN A 378 18.96 -3.31 25.91
N HIS A 379 20.03 -3.16 25.11
CA HIS A 379 20.22 -2.05 24.18
C HIS A 379 19.98 -2.42 22.70
N GLY A 380 18.78 -2.94 22.40
CA GLY A 380 18.41 -3.30 21.02
C GLY A 380 16.90 -3.37 20.79
N VAL A 381 16.51 -3.56 19.51
CA VAL A 381 15.11 -3.81 19.14
C VAL A 381 14.71 -5.19 19.67
N ARG A 382 13.58 -5.24 20.39
CA ARG A 382 13.09 -6.44 21.06
C ARG A 382 11.65 -6.72 20.70
N ILE A 383 11.32 -8.01 20.58
CA ILE A 383 9.95 -8.51 20.49
C ILE A 383 9.65 -9.37 21.73
N ARG A 384 8.53 -9.10 22.39
CA ARG A 384 7.97 -9.95 23.44
C ARG A 384 6.77 -10.71 22.90
N PHE A 385 6.67 -11.98 23.26
CA PHE A 385 5.54 -12.84 23.01
C PHE A 385 4.92 -13.22 24.34
N VAL A 386 3.60 -13.08 24.49
CA VAL A 386 2.85 -13.51 25.69
C VAL A 386 1.73 -14.44 25.24
N ARG A 387 1.78 -15.72 25.64
CA ARG A 387 0.77 -16.70 25.27
C ARG A 387 -0.54 -16.41 25.99
N LYS A 388 -1.62 -16.28 25.22
CA LYS A 388 -2.93 -15.82 25.68
C LYS A 388 -3.58 -16.70 26.76
N ASN A 389 -3.32 -18.02 26.74
CA ASN A 389 -4.00 -18.98 27.61
C ASN A 389 -3.38 -19.13 29.02
N ASP A 390 -2.08 -18.87 29.17
CA ASP A 390 -1.34 -19.13 30.42
C ASP A 390 -0.29 -18.05 30.79
N GLY A 391 -0.14 -17.01 29.98
CA GLY A 391 0.81 -15.92 30.22
C GLY A 391 2.28 -16.30 29.98
N LEU A 392 2.57 -17.45 29.37
CA LEU A 392 3.95 -17.83 29.05
C LEU A 392 4.60 -16.73 28.22
N THR A 393 5.67 -16.14 28.75
CA THR A 393 6.34 -14.98 28.16
C THR A 393 7.71 -15.35 27.62
N ARG A 394 8.03 -14.92 26.39
CA ARG A 394 9.38 -14.98 25.81
C ARG A 394 9.76 -13.63 25.23
N VAL A 395 11.01 -13.21 25.40
CA VAL A 395 11.55 -11.96 24.83
C VAL A 395 12.75 -12.30 23.95
N PHE A 396 12.83 -11.68 22.78
CA PHE A 396 13.92 -11.86 21.83
C PHE A 396 14.48 -10.50 21.43
N VAL A 397 15.81 -10.40 21.37
CA VAL A 397 16.52 -9.28 20.75
C VAL A 397 16.68 -9.60 19.27
N LEU A 398 16.26 -8.70 18.39
CA LEU A 398 16.43 -8.87 16.94
C LEU A 398 17.87 -8.58 16.50
N GLN A 399 18.26 -9.24 15.41
CA GLN A 399 19.54 -9.03 14.75
C GLN A 399 19.43 -7.95 13.68
N ASP A 400 20.55 -7.33 13.29
CA ASP A 400 20.54 -6.12 12.47
C ASP A 400 19.90 -6.27 11.07
N ALA A 401 19.99 -7.45 10.46
CA ALA A 401 19.35 -7.72 9.17
C ALA A 401 17.81 -7.84 9.24
N SER A 402 17.25 -7.92 10.46
CA SER A 402 15.81 -8.07 10.72
C SER A 402 15.09 -6.75 11.02
N ILE A 403 15.77 -5.61 10.90
CA ILE A 403 15.36 -4.34 11.52
C ILE A 403 15.30 -3.18 10.51
N ASN A 404 14.13 -2.56 10.37
CA ASN A 404 13.90 -1.26 9.73
C ASN A 404 13.00 -0.40 10.66
N GLN A 405 12.91 0.92 10.44
CA GLN A 405 12.04 1.84 11.19
C GLN A 405 10.55 1.53 11.03
N TYR A 406 10.17 0.97 9.89
CA TYR A 406 8.78 0.76 9.47
C TYR A 406 8.37 -0.72 9.45
N TYR A 407 9.34 -1.64 9.40
CA TYR A 407 9.08 -3.07 9.48
C TYR A 407 10.18 -3.84 10.23
N LEU A 408 9.79 -4.92 10.90
CA LEU A 408 10.68 -5.91 11.51
C LEU A 408 10.40 -7.27 10.89
N THR A 409 11.42 -8.12 10.73
CA THR A 409 11.28 -9.50 10.20
C THR A 409 11.89 -10.51 11.16
N MET A 410 11.08 -11.37 11.76
CA MET A 410 11.55 -12.35 12.75
C MET A 410 11.40 -13.79 12.24
N GLN A 411 12.48 -14.57 12.35
CA GLN A 411 12.43 -16.02 12.30
C GLN A 411 12.05 -16.55 13.70
N LEU A 412 10.97 -17.33 13.79
CA LEU A 412 10.52 -17.93 15.03
C LEU A 412 11.48 -19.07 15.45
N PRO A 413 11.80 -19.21 16.74
CA PRO A 413 12.55 -20.37 17.23
C PRO A 413 11.88 -21.71 16.90
N ARG A 414 12.70 -22.76 16.76
CA ARG A 414 12.23 -24.15 16.56
C ARG A 414 11.46 -24.71 17.75
N ASP A 415 11.72 -24.20 18.94
CA ASP A 415 11.09 -24.61 20.21
C ASP A 415 9.85 -23.77 20.56
N MET A 416 9.42 -22.89 19.66
CA MET A 416 8.29 -22.00 19.91
C MET A 416 6.99 -22.83 19.99
N GLN A 417 6.25 -22.67 21.09
CA GLN A 417 5.09 -23.53 21.37
C GLN A 417 3.86 -23.06 20.61
N THR A 418 3.01 -24.01 20.20
CA THR A 418 1.74 -23.69 19.55
C THR A 418 0.78 -22.97 20.48
N GLY A 419 -0.08 -22.11 19.92
CA GLY A 419 -1.09 -21.33 20.63
C GLY A 419 -1.26 -19.93 20.03
N GLU A 420 -2.16 -19.16 20.62
CA GLU A 420 -2.32 -17.73 20.33
C GLU A 420 -1.40 -16.89 21.23
N TRP A 421 -0.70 -15.93 20.64
CA TRP A 421 0.28 -15.08 21.30
C TRP A 421 0.02 -13.60 21.01
N TYR A 422 -0.03 -12.79 22.06
CA TYR A 422 0.17 -11.35 21.94
C TYR A 422 1.64 -11.08 21.60
N VAL A 423 1.88 -10.03 20.79
CA VAL A 423 3.21 -9.65 20.32
C VAL A 423 3.42 -8.18 20.63
N ASP A 424 4.51 -7.83 21.32
CA ASP A 424 4.87 -6.45 21.65
C ASP A 424 6.25 -6.09 21.10
N VAL A 425 6.43 -4.82 20.72
CA VAL A 425 7.70 -4.29 20.20
C VAL A 425 8.26 -3.24 21.16
N HIS A 426 9.58 -3.24 21.31
CA HIS A 426 10.36 -2.20 22.00
C HIS A 426 11.59 -1.88 21.15
N ASN A 427 11.78 -0.65 20.68
CA ASN A 427 12.88 -0.31 19.74
C ASN A 427 14.28 -0.21 20.37
N GLY A 428 14.35 -0.06 21.70
CA GLY A 428 15.60 -0.09 22.47
C GLY A 428 15.76 1.09 23.43
N PHE A 429 14.91 2.11 23.31
CA PHE A 429 15.00 3.34 24.10
C PHE A 429 13.84 3.54 25.08
N GLY A 430 14.05 4.40 26.08
CA GLY A 430 13.03 4.89 27.02
C GLY A 430 12.57 3.90 28.10
N GLY A 431 13.24 2.74 28.21
CA GLY A 431 13.04 1.80 29.31
C GLY A 431 11.70 1.05 29.30
N PRO A 432 11.39 0.32 30.39
CA PRO A 432 10.35 -0.72 30.43
C PRO A 432 8.91 -0.22 30.23
N THR A 433 8.68 1.09 30.18
CA THR A 433 7.38 1.73 29.97
C THR A 433 7.05 1.99 28.49
N THR A 434 7.91 1.58 27.56
CA THR A 434 7.78 1.93 26.12
C THR A 434 7.48 0.74 25.20
N TRP A 435 7.24 -0.44 25.76
CA TRP A 435 6.67 -1.57 25.01
C TRP A 435 5.34 -1.16 24.37
N THR A 436 5.15 -1.47 23.09
CA THR A 436 3.88 -1.24 22.39
C THR A 436 3.31 -2.57 21.89
N PRO A 437 2.05 -2.91 22.21
CA PRO A 437 1.40 -4.10 21.68
C PRO A 437 1.11 -3.97 20.19
N CYS A 438 1.20 -5.09 19.48
CA CYS A 438 0.60 -5.26 18.17
C CYS A 438 -0.91 -5.51 18.34
N PRO A 439 -1.79 -4.84 17.57
CA PRO A 439 -3.24 -5.07 17.65
C PRO A 439 -3.64 -6.42 17.03
N ASP A 440 -2.87 -6.95 16.08
CA ASP A 440 -3.05 -8.30 15.55
C ASP A 440 -2.45 -9.37 16.49
N LEU A 441 -3.19 -10.47 16.65
CA LEU A 441 -2.78 -11.66 17.38
C LEU A 441 -1.95 -12.59 16.46
N LEU A 442 -0.88 -13.19 16.98
CA LEU A 442 -0.11 -14.21 16.25
C LEU A 442 -0.54 -15.62 16.69
N THR A 443 -1.02 -16.42 15.74
CA THR A 443 -1.26 -17.85 15.95
C THR A 443 -0.03 -18.64 15.53
N ILE A 444 0.59 -19.32 16.50
CA ILE A 444 1.67 -20.28 16.23
C ILE A 444 1.04 -21.66 16.14
N ALA A 445 1.13 -22.29 14.99
CA ALA A 445 0.54 -23.59 14.70
C ALA A 445 1.58 -24.51 14.05
N ASN A 446 1.47 -25.82 14.28
CA ASN A 446 2.22 -26.78 13.47
C ASN A 446 1.57 -26.81 12.09
N LEU A 447 2.08 -26.00 11.17
CA LEU A 447 1.66 -25.95 9.76
C LEU A 447 2.21 -27.18 9.00
N ASN A 448 1.87 -28.36 9.49
CA ASN A 448 1.66 -29.50 8.61
C ASN A 448 0.48 -29.11 7.72
N ASP A 449 0.84 -28.53 6.58
CA ASP A 449 -0.05 -28.34 5.45
C ASP A 449 -0.62 -29.71 5.07
N ASN A 450 -1.80 -30.04 5.61
CA ASN A 450 -2.48 -31.31 5.40
C ASN A 450 -3.02 -31.43 3.95
N TRP A 451 -2.44 -30.69 3.00
CA TRP A 451 -2.74 -30.76 1.58
C TRP A 451 -2.59 -32.20 1.11
N PRO A 452 -3.59 -32.77 0.43
CA PRO A 452 -3.47 -34.12 -0.08
C PRO A 452 -2.32 -34.21 -1.10
N THR A 453 -1.32 -35.02 -0.79
CA THR A 453 -0.10 -35.21 -1.61
C THR A 453 -0.19 -36.34 -2.63
N LYS A 454 -1.33 -37.05 -2.69
CA LYS A 454 -1.53 -38.18 -3.61
C LYS A 454 -1.49 -37.71 -5.05
N VAL A 455 -0.64 -38.36 -5.85
CA VAL A 455 -0.35 -37.97 -7.23
C VAL A 455 -1.30 -38.64 -8.23
N PHE A 456 -1.85 -37.84 -9.13
CA PHE A 456 -2.69 -38.24 -10.26
C PHE A 456 -2.01 -37.77 -11.55
N ASN A 457 -1.30 -38.69 -12.22
CA ASN A 457 -0.46 -38.34 -13.38
C ASN A 457 -1.31 -38.17 -14.65
N VAL A 458 -1.23 -37.00 -15.28
CA VAL A 458 -2.01 -36.62 -16.46
C VAL A 458 -1.67 -37.48 -17.69
N LYS A 459 -0.42 -37.97 -17.86
CA LYS A 459 -0.09 -38.91 -18.96
C LYS A 459 -0.72 -40.29 -18.76
N ALA A 460 -0.99 -40.70 -17.51
CA ALA A 460 -1.57 -42.02 -17.21
C ALA A 460 -3.11 -42.00 -17.23
N LEU A 461 -3.73 -40.89 -16.81
CA LEU A 461 -5.18 -40.78 -16.62
C LEU A 461 -5.89 -39.94 -17.70
N GLY A 462 -5.20 -38.97 -18.30
CA GLY A 462 -5.83 -37.81 -18.92
C GLY A 462 -6.26 -36.76 -17.88
N LEU A 463 -6.42 -35.50 -18.30
CA LEU A 463 -6.64 -34.37 -17.40
C LEU A 463 -7.94 -34.52 -16.59
N ASP A 464 -9.08 -34.74 -17.26
CA ASP A 464 -10.39 -34.79 -16.61
C ASP A 464 -10.48 -35.91 -15.57
N LYS A 465 -9.91 -37.08 -15.87
CA LYS A 465 -9.87 -38.22 -14.93
C LYS A 465 -8.90 -37.97 -13.78
N ALA A 466 -7.79 -37.26 -14.00
CA ALA A 466 -6.89 -36.85 -12.91
C ALA A 466 -7.56 -35.83 -11.97
N LEU A 467 -8.30 -34.87 -12.52
CA LEU A 467 -9.09 -33.90 -11.74
C LEU A 467 -10.23 -34.57 -10.96
N ALA A 468 -10.96 -35.50 -11.59
CA ALA A 468 -11.99 -36.29 -10.91
C ALA A 468 -11.40 -37.14 -9.78
N ALA A 469 -10.31 -37.86 -10.03
CA ALA A 469 -9.65 -38.67 -9.02
C ALA A 469 -9.06 -37.84 -7.85
N ALA A 470 -8.58 -36.62 -8.12
CA ALA A 470 -8.20 -35.67 -7.07
C ALA A 470 -9.43 -35.21 -6.25
N LYS A 471 -10.54 -34.87 -6.91
CA LYS A 471 -11.80 -34.50 -6.24
C LYS A 471 -12.30 -35.61 -5.31
N ASP A 472 -12.36 -36.85 -5.81
CA ASP A 472 -12.85 -38.02 -5.05
C ASP A 472 -11.93 -38.37 -3.87
N ASN A 473 -10.67 -37.94 -3.93
CA ASN A 473 -9.69 -38.07 -2.86
C ASN A 473 -9.70 -36.89 -1.85
N GLY A 474 -10.60 -35.91 -2.02
CA GLY A 474 -10.67 -34.70 -1.18
C GLY A 474 -9.56 -33.69 -1.45
N GLY A 475 -8.96 -33.75 -2.65
CA GLY A 475 -7.79 -33.01 -3.09
C GLY A 475 -6.66 -33.93 -3.55
N GLY A 476 -5.59 -33.35 -4.11
CA GLY A 476 -4.45 -34.13 -4.59
C GLY A 476 -3.42 -33.32 -5.37
N VAL A 477 -2.48 -34.01 -6.01
CA VAL A 477 -1.53 -33.44 -6.97
C VAL A 477 -1.86 -33.96 -8.36
N VAL A 478 -2.45 -33.12 -9.21
CA VAL A 478 -2.61 -33.41 -10.64
C VAL A 478 -1.28 -33.07 -11.31
N TYR A 479 -0.53 -34.13 -11.65
CA TYR A 479 0.88 -34.00 -12.07
C TYR A 479 1.03 -34.07 -13.58
N PHE A 480 1.70 -33.05 -14.13
CA PHE A 480 2.08 -32.91 -15.52
C PHE A 480 3.59 -33.21 -15.65
N PRO A 481 4.00 -34.42 -16.07
CA PRO A 481 5.40 -34.65 -16.46
C PRO A 481 5.79 -33.81 -17.68
N SER A 482 7.09 -33.70 -17.98
CA SER A 482 7.60 -32.91 -19.12
C SER A 482 6.86 -33.21 -20.44
N GLY A 483 6.42 -32.15 -21.13
CA GLY A 483 5.60 -32.26 -22.33
C GLY A 483 4.77 -31.02 -22.65
N LYS A 484 4.06 -31.10 -23.79
CA LYS A 484 3.11 -30.09 -24.27
C LYS A 484 1.70 -30.65 -24.21
N TYR A 485 0.84 -29.99 -23.44
CA TYR A 485 -0.55 -30.34 -23.23
C TYR A 485 -1.44 -29.28 -23.88
N TRP A 486 -2.57 -29.67 -24.43
CA TRP A 486 -3.51 -28.77 -25.10
C TRP A 486 -4.87 -28.80 -24.39
N PHE A 487 -5.51 -27.65 -24.28
CA PHE A 487 -6.85 -27.52 -23.75
C PHE A 487 -7.61 -26.37 -24.42
N SER A 488 -8.93 -26.51 -24.54
CA SER A 488 -9.84 -25.54 -25.17
C SER A 488 -11.01 -25.13 -24.27
N SER A 489 -11.25 -25.89 -23.19
CA SER A 489 -12.32 -25.64 -22.21
C SER A 489 -11.72 -25.25 -20.85
N PRO A 490 -12.41 -24.44 -20.02
CA PRO A 490 -11.90 -24.04 -18.70
C PRO A 490 -11.64 -25.22 -17.77
N ILE A 491 -10.59 -25.12 -16.96
CA ILE A 491 -10.19 -26.13 -15.97
C ILE A 491 -10.71 -25.73 -14.60
N THR A 492 -11.64 -26.50 -14.05
CA THR A 492 -12.09 -26.36 -12.66
C THR A 492 -11.24 -27.24 -11.76
N VAL A 493 -10.39 -26.62 -10.94
CA VAL A 493 -9.51 -27.29 -9.98
C VAL A 493 -10.31 -27.63 -8.71
N PRO A 494 -10.39 -28.91 -8.29
CA PRO A 494 -11.07 -29.27 -7.06
C PRO A 494 -10.39 -28.62 -5.84
N PRO A 495 -11.12 -28.34 -4.75
CA PRO A 495 -10.53 -27.82 -3.53
C PRO A 495 -9.35 -28.66 -3.05
N ARG A 496 -8.32 -28.00 -2.51
CA ARG A 496 -7.11 -28.62 -1.95
C ARG A 496 -6.33 -29.44 -2.99
N THR A 497 -6.31 -28.98 -4.24
CA THR A 497 -5.61 -29.63 -5.36
C THR A 497 -4.50 -28.75 -5.91
N THR A 498 -3.33 -29.35 -6.19
CA THR A 498 -2.21 -28.74 -6.91
C THR A 498 -2.21 -29.20 -8.36
N LEU A 499 -2.18 -28.26 -9.32
CA LEU A 499 -1.70 -28.50 -10.68
C LEU A 499 -0.18 -28.34 -10.69
N LEU A 500 0.55 -29.44 -10.69
CA LEU A 500 2.02 -29.45 -10.57
C LEU A 500 2.67 -29.85 -11.89
N GLY A 501 3.48 -28.98 -12.47
CA GLY A 501 4.40 -29.34 -13.54
C GLY A 501 5.71 -29.92 -13.02
N GLU A 502 6.37 -30.73 -13.85
CA GLU A 502 7.76 -31.19 -13.64
C GLU A 502 8.78 -30.04 -13.62
N GLY A 503 8.47 -28.92 -14.28
CA GLY A 503 9.33 -27.75 -14.38
C GLY A 503 8.70 -26.66 -15.25
N MET A 504 8.91 -25.40 -14.88
CA MET A 504 8.36 -24.24 -15.60
C MET A 504 8.87 -24.17 -17.06
N ASP A 505 10.05 -24.71 -17.32
CA ASP A 505 10.72 -24.81 -18.62
C ASP A 505 10.43 -26.13 -19.38
N THR A 506 9.95 -27.18 -18.70
CA THR A 506 9.71 -28.51 -19.28
C THR A 506 8.24 -28.83 -19.55
N VAL A 507 7.30 -28.12 -18.92
CA VAL A 507 5.85 -28.32 -19.06
C VAL A 507 5.19 -27.10 -19.68
N SER A 508 4.40 -27.30 -20.73
CA SER A 508 3.49 -26.26 -21.24
C SER A 508 2.04 -26.72 -21.36
N LEU A 509 1.12 -25.91 -20.83
CA LEU A 509 -0.32 -25.98 -21.10
C LEU A 509 -0.64 -24.94 -22.18
N ASN A 510 -1.21 -25.39 -23.30
CA ASN A 510 -1.40 -24.59 -24.50
C ASN A 510 -2.90 -24.40 -24.71
N TYR A 511 -3.39 -23.18 -24.47
CA TYR A 511 -4.80 -22.83 -24.67
C TYR A 511 -5.04 -22.38 -26.12
N SER A 512 -6.01 -23.02 -26.77
CA SER A 512 -6.54 -22.61 -28.07
C SER A 512 -8.01 -22.95 -28.17
N ASN A 513 -8.86 -21.94 -28.39
CA ASN A 513 -10.28 -22.10 -28.67
C ASN A 513 -10.77 -20.94 -29.54
N ALA A 514 -10.82 -21.16 -30.85
CA ALA A 514 -11.36 -20.18 -31.81
C ALA A 514 -12.90 -20.05 -31.76
N ASN A 515 -13.61 -20.99 -31.12
CA ASN A 515 -15.06 -21.14 -31.23
C ASN A 515 -15.83 -20.61 -30.00
N ASN A 516 -15.16 -20.27 -28.90
CA ASN A 516 -15.80 -19.68 -27.71
C ASN A 516 -14.90 -18.63 -27.03
N PRO A 517 -14.95 -17.36 -27.46
CA PRO A 517 -14.15 -16.28 -26.87
C PRO A 517 -14.64 -15.80 -25.50
N ASN A 518 -15.77 -16.34 -24.99
CA ASN A 518 -16.49 -15.81 -23.83
C ASN A 518 -16.20 -16.57 -22.52
N ASN A 519 -15.15 -17.41 -22.48
CA ASN A 519 -14.71 -18.03 -21.24
C ASN A 519 -14.25 -16.97 -20.23
N SER A 520 -15.01 -16.79 -19.15
CA SER A 520 -14.70 -15.86 -18.05
C SER A 520 -13.35 -16.14 -17.36
N TYR A 521 -12.79 -17.34 -17.51
CA TYR A 521 -11.51 -17.77 -16.96
C TYR A 521 -10.96 -18.99 -17.73
N LEU A 522 -9.65 -19.25 -17.63
CA LEU A 522 -9.03 -20.49 -18.12
C LEU A 522 -8.91 -21.57 -17.04
N ILE A 523 -8.62 -21.16 -15.80
CA ILE A 523 -8.42 -22.03 -14.64
C ILE A 523 -9.12 -21.39 -13.43
N THR A 524 -9.91 -22.17 -12.68
CA THR A 524 -10.65 -21.67 -11.50
C THR A 524 -10.59 -22.64 -10.33
N GLY A 525 -10.64 -22.13 -9.10
CA GLY A 525 -10.69 -22.95 -7.88
C GLY A 525 -10.77 -22.11 -6.61
N THR A 526 -11.44 -22.63 -5.58
CA THR A 526 -11.64 -21.94 -4.28
C THR A 526 -10.49 -22.15 -3.29
N SER A 527 -9.70 -23.20 -3.48
CA SER A 527 -8.49 -23.49 -2.72
C SER A 527 -7.65 -24.39 -3.60
N MET A 528 -6.63 -23.81 -4.25
CA MET A 528 -5.88 -24.48 -5.32
C MET A 528 -4.43 -24.02 -5.36
N ARG A 529 -3.56 -24.85 -5.95
CA ARG A 529 -2.20 -24.44 -6.28
C ARG A 529 -1.89 -24.68 -7.74
N VAL A 530 -1.11 -23.80 -8.35
CA VAL A 530 -0.57 -23.97 -9.69
C VAL A 530 0.93 -23.72 -9.61
N GLU A 531 1.73 -24.74 -9.89
CA GLU A 531 3.14 -24.75 -9.54
C GLU A 531 4.00 -25.30 -10.70
N HIS A 532 5.13 -24.65 -10.97
CA HIS A 532 6.20 -25.12 -11.86
C HIS A 532 5.75 -25.50 -13.29
N LEU A 533 5.00 -24.64 -13.97
CA LEU A 533 4.55 -24.86 -15.35
C LEU A 533 4.45 -23.57 -16.18
N THR A 534 4.51 -23.69 -17.51
CA THR A 534 4.19 -22.61 -18.45
C THR A 534 2.76 -22.74 -18.98
N ILE A 535 2.08 -21.62 -19.18
CA ILE A 535 0.82 -21.50 -19.92
C ILE A 535 1.04 -20.59 -21.14
N TYR A 536 0.78 -21.11 -22.35
CA TYR A 536 0.72 -20.34 -23.58
C TYR A 536 -0.74 -20.14 -23.99
N CYS A 537 -1.16 -18.89 -24.18
CA CYS A 537 -2.52 -18.54 -24.56
C CYS A 537 -2.57 -17.96 -25.97
N MET A 538 -3.12 -18.72 -26.91
CA MET A 538 -3.20 -18.40 -28.35
C MET A 538 -4.61 -18.02 -28.80
N SER A 539 -5.53 -17.76 -27.87
CA SER A 539 -6.91 -17.34 -28.17
C SER A 539 -7.38 -16.27 -27.19
N PRO A 540 -8.45 -15.52 -27.52
CA PRO A 540 -9.10 -14.62 -26.57
C PRO A 540 -9.46 -15.31 -25.24
N TYR A 541 -9.26 -14.58 -24.14
CA TYR A 541 -9.57 -15.01 -22.78
C TYR A 541 -9.97 -13.77 -21.98
N VAL A 542 -10.90 -13.90 -21.02
CA VAL A 542 -11.23 -12.80 -20.10
C VAL A 542 -10.28 -12.81 -18.89
N ASN A 543 -10.21 -13.92 -18.15
CA ASN A 543 -9.21 -14.11 -17.10
C ASN A 543 -8.39 -15.39 -17.33
N VAL A 544 -7.19 -15.49 -16.74
CA VAL A 544 -6.43 -16.76 -16.74
C VAL A 544 -6.82 -17.57 -15.50
N PHE A 545 -6.45 -17.09 -14.33
CA PHE A 545 -6.78 -17.66 -13.03
C PHE A 545 -7.94 -16.88 -12.40
N LEU A 546 -8.97 -17.60 -11.94
CA LEU A 546 -10.04 -17.06 -11.10
C LEU A 546 -10.04 -17.75 -9.73
N CYS A 547 -9.86 -16.96 -8.67
CA CYS A 547 -10.20 -17.34 -7.31
C CYS A 547 -11.52 -16.63 -6.96
N PRO A 548 -12.70 -17.29 -7.07
CA PRO A 548 -14.00 -16.66 -6.86
C PRO A 548 -14.21 -16.24 -5.40
N ARG A 549 -15.24 -15.44 -5.13
CA ARG A 549 -15.56 -14.95 -3.78
C ARG A 549 -15.64 -16.09 -2.76
N GLY A 550 -14.92 -15.93 -1.64
CA GLY A 550 -14.83 -16.94 -0.58
C GLY A 550 -13.74 -17.98 -0.80
N SER A 551 -12.79 -17.71 -1.68
CA SER A 551 -11.57 -18.53 -1.82
C SER A 551 -10.61 -18.33 -0.65
N SER A 552 -9.80 -19.35 -0.35
CA SER A 552 -8.66 -19.26 0.57
C SER A 552 -7.57 -20.26 0.18
N ASP A 553 -6.34 -20.02 0.64
CA ASP A 553 -5.20 -20.94 0.52
C ASP A 553 -4.78 -21.17 -0.95
N CYS A 554 -4.84 -20.12 -1.76
CA CYS A 554 -4.46 -20.15 -3.18
C CYS A 554 -2.98 -19.82 -3.39
N ARG A 555 -2.24 -20.69 -4.09
CA ARG A 555 -0.82 -20.47 -4.42
C ARG A 555 -0.54 -20.55 -5.91
N PHE A 556 0.31 -19.65 -6.39
CA PHE A 556 0.91 -19.65 -7.71
C PHE A 556 2.42 -19.51 -7.54
N LEU A 557 3.18 -20.56 -7.88
CA LEU A 557 4.63 -20.62 -7.64
C LEU A 557 5.38 -21.02 -8.91
N SER A 558 6.32 -20.18 -9.34
CA SER A 558 7.10 -20.42 -10.57
C SER A 558 6.21 -20.76 -11.78
N VAL A 559 5.15 -19.96 -11.96
CA VAL A 559 4.25 -20.08 -13.12
C VAL A 559 4.66 -19.06 -14.17
N ARG A 560 4.86 -19.53 -15.41
CA ARG A 560 5.05 -18.66 -16.57
C ARG A 560 3.74 -18.52 -17.34
N PHE A 561 3.33 -17.30 -17.66
CA PHE A 561 2.21 -17.03 -18.57
C PHE A 561 2.69 -16.20 -19.76
N ARG A 562 2.19 -16.55 -20.96
CA ARG A 562 2.42 -15.80 -22.20
C ARG A 562 1.14 -15.70 -23.02
N SER A 563 0.70 -14.47 -23.26
CA SER A 563 -0.25 -14.13 -24.33
C SER A 563 0.22 -12.90 -25.10
N ASN A 564 0.07 -12.90 -26.42
CA ASN A 564 0.21 -11.72 -27.25
C ASN A 564 -0.87 -11.80 -28.34
N CYS A 565 -1.89 -10.96 -28.21
CA CYS A 565 -3.01 -10.87 -29.16
C CYS A 565 -2.59 -10.46 -30.59
N TYR A 566 -1.48 -9.72 -30.74
CA TYR A 566 -0.95 -9.30 -32.04
C TYR A 566 -0.02 -10.33 -32.69
N MET A 567 0.16 -11.50 -32.08
CA MET A 567 0.97 -12.59 -32.66
C MET A 567 0.20 -13.27 -33.80
N LYS A 568 0.87 -13.58 -34.92
CA LYS A 568 0.26 -14.29 -36.07
C LYS A 568 -0.44 -15.62 -35.72
N MET A 569 -0.05 -16.28 -34.62
CA MET A 569 -0.66 -17.53 -34.16
C MET A 569 -1.85 -17.33 -33.20
N PHE A 570 -2.19 -16.10 -32.85
CA PHE A 570 -3.35 -15.78 -32.03
C PHE A 570 -4.64 -15.89 -32.86
N THR A 571 -5.65 -16.60 -32.37
CA THR A 571 -6.89 -16.88 -33.11
C THR A 571 -7.94 -15.76 -33.04
N GLY A 572 -7.54 -14.56 -32.62
CA GLY A 572 -8.40 -13.37 -32.62
C GLY A 572 -8.42 -12.68 -33.99
N ASP A 573 -9.29 -11.68 -34.15
CA ASP A 573 -9.27 -10.77 -35.31
C ASP A 573 -8.02 -9.88 -35.26
N PRO A 574 -7.03 -10.03 -36.17
CA PRO A 574 -5.80 -9.24 -36.13
C PRO A 574 -5.99 -7.77 -36.55
N SER A 575 -7.18 -7.38 -37.02
CA SER A 575 -7.52 -6.00 -37.35
C SER A 575 -8.10 -5.22 -36.17
N ASP A 576 -8.58 -5.91 -35.13
CA ASP A 576 -9.14 -5.28 -33.94
C ASP A 576 -8.03 -4.75 -33.01
N ARG A 577 -7.82 -3.43 -33.05
CA ARG A 577 -6.88 -2.71 -32.18
C ARG A 577 -7.26 -2.80 -30.69
N THR A 578 -8.54 -2.99 -30.37
CA THR A 578 -9.05 -3.10 -29.00
C THR A 578 -8.95 -4.53 -28.45
N GLN A 579 -8.42 -5.48 -29.22
CA GLN A 579 -8.37 -6.89 -28.84
C GLN A 579 -7.66 -7.14 -27.51
N HIS A 580 -6.66 -6.33 -27.17
CA HIS A 580 -5.99 -6.40 -25.88
C HIS A 580 -6.95 -6.15 -24.70
N LEU A 581 -7.90 -5.20 -24.84
CA LEU A 581 -8.93 -4.87 -23.85
C LEU A 581 -9.97 -5.98 -23.65
N ARG A 582 -10.12 -6.92 -24.59
CA ARG A 582 -10.99 -8.10 -24.43
C ARG A 582 -10.48 -9.04 -23.33
N SER A 583 -9.17 -9.02 -23.06
CA SER A 583 -8.60 -9.63 -21.87
C SER A 583 -8.75 -8.71 -20.68
N ARG A 584 -9.15 -9.25 -19.53
CA ARG A 584 -9.20 -8.52 -18.26
C ARG A 584 -7.90 -8.72 -17.50
N SER A 585 -7.67 -9.90 -16.90
CA SER A 585 -6.54 -10.10 -15.99
C SER A 585 -5.93 -11.51 -16.02
N VAL A 586 -4.65 -11.66 -15.68
CA VAL A 586 -4.05 -12.99 -15.45
C VAL A 586 -4.53 -13.56 -14.11
N PHE A 587 -4.42 -12.80 -13.02
CA PHE A 587 -4.91 -13.20 -11.71
C PHE A 587 -6.14 -12.37 -11.33
N ASN A 588 -7.32 -12.99 -11.30
CA ASN A 588 -8.55 -12.40 -10.80
C ASN A 588 -8.92 -13.05 -9.46
N MET A 589 -8.80 -12.34 -8.34
CA MET A 589 -8.84 -12.99 -7.02
C MET A 589 -9.67 -12.24 -5.99
N MET A 590 -10.65 -12.96 -5.43
CA MET A 590 -11.46 -12.58 -4.27
C MET A 590 -11.21 -13.59 -3.13
N THR A 591 -9.97 -13.63 -2.66
CA THR A 591 -9.43 -14.69 -1.78
C THR A 591 -8.73 -14.12 -0.56
N ASP A 592 -8.78 -14.88 0.54
CA ASP A 592 -7.89 -14.67 1.68
C ASP A 592 -6.71 -15.66 1.61
N ASN A 593 -5.67 -15.45 2.43
CA ASN A 593 -4.47 -16.30 2.57
C ASN A 593 -3.91 -16.84 1.24
N PHE A 594 -3.21 -16.00 0.48
CA PHE A 594 -2.74 -16.37 -0.87
C PHE A 594 -1.27 -16.00 -1.13
N GLU A 595 -0.69 -16.64 -2.15
CA GLU A 595 0.70 -16.46 -2.54
C GLU A 595 0.85 -16.45 -4.07
N ILE A 596 1.47 -15.40 -4.62
CA ILE A 596 1.94 -15.33 -6.01
C ILE A 596 3.45 -15.09 -5.93
N ARG A 597 4.26 -16.10 -6.27
CA ARG A 597 5.72 -16.04 -6.08
C ARG A 597 6.50 -16.56 -7.28
N ASP A 598 7.60 -15.86 -7.59
CA ASP A 598 8.58 -16.21 -8.62
C ASP A 598 7.95 -16.45 -10.02
N CYS A 599 6.80 -15.83 -10.30
CA CYS A 599 6.06 -15.99 -11.55
C CYS A 599 6.58 -15.04 -12.64
N ASP A 600 6.41 -15.46 -13.90
CA ASP A 600 6.92 -14.79 -15.09
C ASP A 600 5.77 -14.58 -16.09
N ILE A 601 5.17 -13.40 -16.07
CA ILE A 601 3.86 -13.12 -16.66
C ILE A 601 4.00 -12.07 -17.76
N TYR A 602 3.53 -12.40 -18.96
CA TYR A 602 3.36 -11.45 -20.05
C TYR A 602 1.93 -11.57 -20.59
N CYS A 603 1.17 -10.49 -20.51
CA CYS A 603 -0.25 -10.46 -20.88
C CYS A 603 -0.64 -9.25 -21.72
N ASN A 604 -1.82 -9.34 -22.33
CA ASN A 604 -2.38 -8.28 -23.20
C ASN A 604 -2.90 -7.08 -22.40
N ASN A 605 -3.46 -7.33 -21.21
CA ASN A 605 -4.08 -6.31 -20.36
C ASN A 605 -3.57 -6.45 -18.92
N PHE A 606 -4.39 -6.79 -17.92
CA PHE A 606 -3.94 -6.75 -16.53
C PHE A 606 -3.12 -7.97 -16.13
N CYS A 607 -2.08 -7.78 -15.30
CA CYS A 607 -1.48 -8.88 -14.56
C CYS A 607 -2.36 -9.23 -13.35
N LEU A 608 -2.68 -8.26 -12.49
CA LEU A 608 -3.41 -8.48 -11.23
C LEU A 608 -4.75 -7.71 -11.20
N PHE A 609 -5.83 -8.41 -10.87
CA PHE A 609 -7.11 -7.82 -10.46
C PHE A 609 -7.53 -8.47 -9.14
N LEU A 610 -7.29 -7.80 -8.02
CA LEU A 610 -7.69 -8.27 -6.70
C LEU A 610 -8.91 -7.49 -6.21
N GLU A 611 -9.86 -8.18 -5.59
CA GLU A 611 -11.05 -7.56 -5.04
C GLU A 611 -11.41 -8.14 -3.67
N GLY A 612 -11.28 -7.32 -2.62
CA GLY A 612 -11.49 -7.68 -1.23
C GLY A 612 -10.46 -8.65 -0.65
N ALA A 613 -9.40 -9.00 -1.39
CA ALA A 613 -8.44 -10.03 -1.01
C ALA A 613 -7.61 -9.65 0.23
N SER A 614 -7.22 -10.64 1.05
CA SER A 614 -6.44 -10.37 2.25
C SER A 614 -5.43 -11.45 2.68
N ASP A 615 -4.49 -11.07 3.57
CA ASP A 615 -3.39 -11.93 4.04
C ASP A 615 -2.56 -12.54 2.88
N GLY A 616 -2.15 -11.68 1.95
CA GLY A 616 -1.58 -12.09 0.67
C GLY A 616 -0.09 -11.73 0.50
N GLU A 617 0.66 -12.63 -0.14
CA GLU A 617 2.05 -12.39 -0.57
C GLU A 617 2.14 -12.34 -2.10
N ILE A 618 2.75 -11.28 -2.63
CA ILE A 618 3.08 -11.12 -4.06
C ILE A 618 4.56 -10.80 -4.15
N VAL A 619 5.39 -11.80 -4.42
CA VAL A 619 6.85 -11.73 -4.18
C VAL A 619 7.68 -12.16 -5.39
N ASN A 620 8.67 -11.35 -5.76
CA ASN A 620 9.69 -11.66 -6.78
C ASN A 620 9.14 -11.98 -8.19
N ASN A 621 7.96 -11.47 -8.54
CA ASN A 621 7.34 -11.75 -9.84
C ASN A 621 7.79 -10.75 -10.92
N LYS A 622 7.73 -11.17 -12.19
CA LYS A 622 7.90 -10.31 -13.36
C LYS A 622 6.55 -10.18 -14.06
N PHE A 623 6.03 -8.96 -14.12
CA PHE A 623 4.72 -8.62 -14.68
C PHE A 623 4.89 -7.68 -15.87
N TYR A 624 4.75 -8.21 -17.08
CA TYR A 624 4.70 -7.43 -18.32
C TYR A 624 3.24 -7.27 -18.75
N PHE A 625 2.78 -6.02 -18.81
CA PHE A 625 1.36 -5.69 -19.00
C PHE A 625 1.14 -4.70 -20.15
N GLY A 626 0.06 -4.92 -20.90
CA GLY A 626 -0.33 -4.06 -22.02
C GLY A 626 -1.45 -3.06 -21.70
N GLY A 627 -1.99 -3.11 -20.47
CA GLY A 627 -2.96 -2.15 -19.93
C GLY A 627 -2.56 -1.72 -18.51
N GLN A 628 -3.24 -2.17 -17.46
CA GLN A 628 -2.74 -1.95 -16.07
C GLN A 628 -1.80 -3.08 -15.62
N GLY A 629 -0.78 -2.80 -14.82
CA GLY A 629 -0.06 -3.84 -14.08
C GLY A 629 -0.97 -4.45 -13.00
N TYR A 630 -1.64 -3.60 -12.22
CA TYR A 630 -2.59 -4.04 -11.20
C TYR A 630 -3.76 -3.09 -10.93
N SER A 631 -4.86 -3.71 -10.49
CA SER A 631 -5.97 -3.06 -9.80
C SER A 631 -6.23 -3.81 -8.47
N LEU A 632 -5.96 -3.16 -7.33
CA LEU A 632 -6.10 -3.73 -5.99
C LEU A 632 -7.27 -3.07 -5.27
N ASN A 633 -8.43 -3.72 -5.26
CA ASN A 633 -9.69 -3.12 -4.79
C ASN A 633 -10.04 -3.64 -3.39
N ALA A 634 -10.19 -2.73 -2.43
CA ALA A 634 -10.58 -3.03 -1.04
C ALA A 634 -9.77 -4.14 -0.34
N CYS A 635 -8.47 -4.19 -0.62
CA CYS A 635 -7.56 -5.23 -0.14
C CYS A 635 -7.04 -4.92 1.28
N ASP A 636 -6.53 -5.95 1.97
CA ASP A 636 -6.16 -5.83 3.39
C ASP A 636 -5.01 -6.77 3.77
N ARG A 637 -3.96 -6.31 4.46
CA ARG A 637 -2.76 -7.12 4.80
C ARG A 637 -2.13 -7.78 3.56
N LEU A 638 -1.68 -6.98 2.60
CA LEU A 638 -0.90 -7.49 1.46
C LEU A 638 0.58 -7.11 1.58
N SER A 639 1.46 -8.06 1.31
CA SER A 639 2.91 -7.87 1.17
C SER A 639 3.31 -8.02 -0.29
N ILE A 640 3.67 -6.90 -0.93
CA ILE A 640 4.03 -6.80 -2.35
C ILE A 640 5.52 -6.42 -2.42
N ILE A 641 6.37 -7.42 -2.67
CA ILE A 641 7.82 -7.35 -2.44
C ILE A 641 8.62 -7.76 -3.67
N GLY A 642 9.61 -6.97 -4.09
CA GLY A 642 10.62 -7.42 -5.06
C GLY A 642 10.10 -7.67 -6.48
N ASN A 643 8.92 -7.15 -6.84
CA ASN A 643 8.32 -7.41 -8.16
C ASN A 643 8.77 -6.39 -9.20
N SER A 644 8.84 -6.80 -10.46
CA SER A 644 8.99 -5.91 -11.60
C SER A 644 7.65 -5.73 -12.33
N PHE A 645 7.13 -4.51 -12.39
CA PHE A 645 5.96 -4.11 -13.16
C PHE A 645 6.41 -3.29 -14.37
N ILE A 646 6.30 -3.85 -15.57
CA ILE A 646 6.86 -3.26 -16.79
C ILE A 646 5.77 -3.18 -17.87
N GLY A 647 5.45 -1.97 -18.32
CA GLY A 647 4.60 -1.77 -19.49
C GLY A 647 5.24 -2.34 -20.76
N ASN A 648 4.46 -3.06 -21.57
CA ASN A 648 4.94 -3.70 -22.81
C ASN A 648 4.27 -3.19 -24.11
N THR A 649 3.35 -2.22 -24.00
CA THR A 649 2.69 -1.51 -25.11
C THR A 649 2.65 0.00 -24.83
N PHE A 650 2.26 0.80 -25.83
CA PHE A 650 1.94 2.22 -25.62
C PHE A 650 0.62 2.42 -24.85
N ASP A 651 -0.23 1.40 -24.81
CA ASP A 651 -1.49 1.37 -24.06
C ASP A 651 -1.29 0.98 -22.58
N ALA A 652 -0.04 0.79 -22.12
CA ALA A 652 0.28 0.49 -20.73
C ALA A 652 0.00 1.71 -19.82
N VAL A 653 -1.13 1.66 -19.11
CA VAL A 653 -1.71 2.72 -18.26
C VAL A 653 -1.36 2.55 -16.77
N GLY A 654 -1.68 3.58 -15.98
CA GLY A 654 -1.41 3.65 -14.54
C GLY A 654 -2.10 2.57 -13.68
N ASN A 655 -1.53 2.30 -12.50
CA ASN A 655 -1.93 1.23 -11.58
C ASN A 655 -2.72 1.77 -10.37
N GLY A 656 -3.79 1.08 -9.98
CA GLY A 656 -4.71 1.55 -8.93
C GLY A 656 -4.75 0.71 -7.65
N ILE A 657 -4.74 1.36 -6.49
CA ILE A 657 -5.08 0.77 -5.18
C ILE A 657 -6.34 1.46 -4.63
N SER A 658 -7.49 0.81 -4.81
CA SER A 658 -8.82 1.34 -4.54
C SER A 658 -9.34 0.95 -3.16
N SER A 659 -10.10 1.83 -2.51
CA SER A 659 -10.81 1.53 -1.25
C SER A 659 -12.17 0.86 -1.41
N ASN A 660 -12.68 0.73 -2.63
CA ASN A 660 -14.05 0.33 -2.88
C ASN A 660 -14.15 -1.07 -3.49
N SER A 661 -15.08 -1.87 -2.97
CA SER A 661 -15.58 -3.07 -3.65
C SER A 661 -17.08 -3.22 -3.40
N TYR A 662 -17.85 -3.27 -4.49
CA TYR A 662 -19.28 -3.58 -4.42
C TYR A 662 -19.50 -5.09 -4.21
N ASN A 663 -18.71 -5.95 -4.86
CA ASN A 663 -18.86 -7.40 -4.75
C ASN A 663 -18.57 -7.91 -3.33
N MET A 664 -17.66 -7.24 -2.62
CA MET A 664 -17.24 -7.60 -1.26
C MET A 664 -17.86 -6.70 -0.19
N ASN A 665 -18.61 -5.67 -0.58
CA ASN A 665 -19.19 -4.64 0.29
C ASN A 665 -18.18 -4.04 1.28
N LYS A 666 -16.99 -3.65 0.77
CA LYS A 666 -15.94 -3.03 1.58
C LYS A 666 -15.81 -1.55 1.22
N LYS A 667 -15.72 -0.70 2.25
CA LYS A 667 -15.51 0.76 2.16
C LYS A 667 -14.10 1.19 2.61
N TYR A 668 -13.14 0.26 2.56
CA TYR A 668 -11.76 0.47 2.98
C TYR A 668 -10.78 -0.42 2.21
N SER A 669 -9.52 0.02 2.20
CA SER A 669 -8.35 -0.82 1.92
C SER A 669 -7.26 -0.40 2.91
N GLU A 670 -6.62 -1.31 3.61
CA GLU A 670 -5.69 -0.97 4.71
C GLU A 670 -4.52 -1.96 4.80
N ARG A 671 -3.46 -1.62 5.54
CA ARG A 671 -2.34 -2.54 5.83
C ARG A 671 -1.68 -3.11 4.57
N ILE A 672 -1.02 -2.25 3.79
CA ILE A 672 -0.31 -2.66 2.56
C ILE A 672 1.18 -2.39 2.73
N PHE A 673 2.00 -3.41 2.58
CA PHE A 673 3.46 -3.32 2.56
C PHE A 673 3.96 -3.46 1.12
N TYR A 674 4.49 -2.36 0.57
CA TYR A 674 4.89 -2.23 -0.83
C TYR A 674 6.38 -1.89 -0.89
N PHE A 675 7.23 -2.92 -1.00
CA PHE A 675 8.66 -2.82 -0.76
C PHE A 675 9.53 -3.33 -1.91
N ASP A 676 10.58 -2.58 -2.26
CA ASP A 676 11.63 -3.00 -3.21
C ASP A 676 11.10 -3.44 -4.60
N ASN A 677 9.98 -2.86 -5.04
CA ASN A 677 9.44 -3.12 -6.38
C ASN A 677 10.05 -2.15 -7.41
N PHE A 678 10.15 -2.62 -8.65
CA PHE A 678 10.59 -1.83 -9.80
C PHE A 678 9.42 -1.59 -10.75
N HIS A 679 9.18 -0.33 -11.14
CA HIS A 679 8.18 0.06 -12.12
C HIS A 679 8.82 0.75 -13.31
N GLN A 680 8.38 0.39 -14.53
CA GLN A 680 8.82 1.03 -15.76
C GLN A 680 7.74 1.06 -16.85
N HIS A 681 7.87 2.04 -17.77
CA HIS A 681 7.14 2.13 -19.04
C HIS A 681 5.62 2.32 -18.90
N VAL A 682 5.20 3.23 -18.03
CA VAL A 682 3.77 3.57 -17.85
C VAL A 682 3.46 4.80 -18.71
N TYR A 683 3.10 4.56 -19.98
CA TYR A 683 3.01 5.59 -21.02
C TYR A 683 1.59 5.99 -21.42
N GLY A 684 0.58 5.16 -21.14
CA GLY A 684 -0.82 5.43 -21.50
C GLY A 684 -1.59 6.24 -20.45
N ASN A 685 -2.66 6.92 -20.89
CA ASN A 685 -3.63 7.65 -20.05
C ASN A 685 -2.94 8.69 -19.12
N ASN A 686 -3.40 8.86 -17.88
CA ASN A 686 -2.78 9.70 -16.85
C ASN A 686 -1.38 9.24 -16.41
N ARG A 687 -0.93 8.05 -16.84
CA ARG A 687 0.39 7.45 -16.57
C ARG A 687 0.70 7.19 -15.09
N GLU A 688 -0.31 7.18 -14.22
CA GLU A 688 -0.17 7.09 -12.76
C GLU A 688 0.52 5.79 -12.33
N ILE A 689 1.85 5.80 -12.18
CA ILE A 689 2.64 4.59 -11.93
C ILE A 689 2.13 3.83 -10.70
N MET A 690 1.72 4.60 -9.67
CA MET A 690 0.86 4.12 -8.60
C MET A 690 -0.08 5.24 -8.17
N THR A 691 -1.38 5.02 -8.26
CA THR A 691 -2.39 5.87 -7.62
C THR A 691 -3.19 5.10 -6.57
N LEU A 692 -3.60 5.79 -5.52
CA LEU A 692 -4.77 5.36 -4.76
C LEU A 692 -6.05 5.79 -5.50
N ASP A 693 -7.16 5.10 -5.30
CA ASP A 693 -8.38 5.39 -6.06
C ASP A 693 -9.66 4.96 -5.31
N GLY A 694 -10.81 5.01 -5.99
CA GLY A 694 -12.05 4.34 -5.60
C GLY A 694 -12.58 4.81 -4.26
N ALA A 695 -12.63 6.12 -4.06
CA ALA A 695 -13.23 6.74 -2.90
C ALA A 695 -14.35 7.70 -3.31
N GLY A 696 -15.31 7.87 -2.41
CA GLY A 696 -16.44 8.80 -2.47
C GLY A 696 -16.90 9.08 -1.03
N GLY A 697 -18.14 9.49 -0.81
CA GLY A 697 -18.66 9.70 0.53
C GLY A 697 -20.18 9.74 0.57
N CYS A 698 -20.75 9.45 1.73
CA CYS A 698 -22.19 9.56 1.96
C CYS A 698 -22.58 10.78 2.79
N TYR A 699 -21.64 11.50 3.41
CA TYR A 699 -21.98 12.71 4.14
C TYR A 699 -20.87 13.76 4.10
N TYR A 700 -21.29 15.02 4.08
CA TYR A 700 -20.47 16.19 4.31
C TYR A 700 -21.38 17.28 4.90
N GLY A 701 -21.03 17.80 6.08
CA GLY A 701 -21.88 18.75 6.80
C GLY A 701 -21.67 18.75 8.32
N GLY A 702 -22.59 19.38 9.04
CA GLY A 702 -22.49 19.59 10.49
C GLY A 702 -22.90 18.41 11.36
N VAL A 703 -22.53 18.48 12.64
CA VAL A 703 -22.97 17.59 13.72
C VAL A 703 -24.03 18.27 14.59
N SER A 704 -25.05 17.52 15.01
CA SER A 704 -26.15 18.03 15.85
C SER A 704 -26.05 17.57 17.30
N ALA A 705 -25.49 16.39 17.56
CA ALA A 705 -25.22 15.87 18.90
C ALA A 705 -24.05 14.88 18.91
N VAL A 706 -23.40 14.74 20.06
CA VAL A 706 -22.38 13.70 20.32
C VAL A 706 -22.61 13.13 21.71
N ARG A 707 -22.58 11.79 21.83
CA ARG A 707 -22.70 11.05 23.09
C ARG A 707 -21.69 9.90 23.11
N GLY A 708 -20.54 10.12 23.74
CA GLY A 708 -19.44 9.15 23.72
C GLY A 708 -18.90 8.94 22.31
N ASN A 709 -18.95 7.70 21.83
CA ASN A 709 -18.63 7.32 20.45
C ASN A 709 -19.82 7.39 19.48
N THR A 710 -21.00 7.83 19.91
CA THR A 710 -22.16 8.06 19.02
C THR A 710 -22.19 9.51 18.55
N VAL A 711 -22.27 9.72 17.23
CA VAL A 711 -22.41 11.04 16.60
C VAL A 711 -23.74 11.11 15.84
N THR A 712 -24.51 12.17 16.06
CA THR A 712 -25.75 12.46 15.32
C THR A 712 -25.49 13.55 14.29
N ILE A 713 -25.60 13.23 13.00
CA ILE A 713 -25.37 14.20 11.92
C ILE A 713 -26.55 15.17 11.76
N SER A 714 -26.28 16.41 11.34
CA SER A 714 -27.31 17.44 11.20
C SER A 714 -28.17 17.26 9.94
N GLY A 715 -27.56 16.82 8.85
CA GLY A 715 -28.22 16.58 7.56
C GLY A 715 -28.74 15.15 7.41
N ASN A 716 -29.02 14.78 6.16
CA ASN A 716 -29.25 13.41 5.74
C ASN A 716 -28.04 12.93 4.92
N PRO A 717 -27.70 11.64 4.94
CA PRO A 717 -26.66 11.08 4.08
C PRO A 717 -27.14 11.00 2.62
N ASN A 718 -26.22 11.24 1.69
CA ASN A 718 -26.40 11.13 0.25
C ASN A 718 -25.57 9.93 -0.27
N TYR A 719 -26.17 8.75 -0.30
CA TYR A 719 -25.48 7.50 -0.64
C TYR A 719 -25.26 7.34 -2.16
N LYS A 720 -24.12 7.82 -2.67
CA LYS A 720 -23.73 7.67 -4.08
C LYS A 720 -22.90 6.41 -4.36
N PRO A 721 -22.92 5.85 -5.59
CA PRO A 721 -23.85 6.16 -6.69
C PRO A 721 -25.16 5.37 -6.58
N ASP A 722 -26.20 5.85 -7.27
CA ASP A 722 -27.55 5.28 -7.22
C ASP A 722 -27.66 3.84 -7.75
N THR A 723 -26.66 3.39 -8.51
CA THR A 723 -26.56 2.03 -9.06
C THR A 723 -26.17 0.94 -8.04
N MET A 724 -25.66 1.30 -6.86
CA MET A 724 -25.35 0.31 -5.81
C MET A 724 -26.63 -0.30 -5.22
N PRO A 725 -26.67 -1.60 -4.86
CA PRO A 725 -27.75 -2.19 -4.07
C PRO A 725 -27.90 -1.51 -2.69
N ASP A 726 -29.13 -1.33 -2.21
CA ASP A 726 -29.39 -0.56 -0.98
C ASP A 726 -28.72 -1.13 0.29
N THR A 727 -28.54 -2.44 0.36
CA THR A 727 -27.79 -3.13 1.43
C THR A 727 -26.32 -2.72 1.46
N ILE A 728 -25.71 -2.49 0.29
CA ILE A 728 -24.33 -2.06 0.11
C ILE A 728 -24.22 -0.53 0.28
N LYS A 729 -25.20 0.25 -0.20
CA LYS A 729 -25.25 1.71 -0.03
C LYS A 729 -25.24 2.13 1.44
N ARG A 730 -26.00 1.43 2.28
CA ARG A 730 -26.23 1.78 3.68
C ARG A 730 -25.17 1.23 4.64
N ASP A 731 -24.43 0.20 4.23
CA ASP A 731 -23.35 -0.38 5.05
C ASP A 731 -22.04 0.39 4.88
N TRP A 732 -21.76 1.24 5.87
CA TRP A 732 -20.53 2.04 5.98
C TRP A 732 -19.57 1.53 7.07
N ARG A 733 -19.74 0.28 7.53
CA ARG A 733 -18.81 -0.32 8.49
C ARG A 733 -17.40 -0.36 7.94
N ASN A 734 -16.44 -0.05 8.80
CA ASN A 734 -15.05 0.19 8.42
C ASN A 734 -14.88 1.29 7.34
N GLY A 735 -15.86 2.17 7.13
CA GLY A 735 -15.63 3.50 6.58
C GLY A 735 -15.04 4.44 7.62
N MET A 736 -14.89 5.71 7.28
CA MET A 736 -14.30 6.75 8.13
C MET A 736 -15.24 7.94 8.30
N MET A 737 -15.34 8.45 9.53
CA MET A 737 -15.82 9.80 9.82
C MET A 737 -14.63 10.70 10.16
N ALA A 738 -14.46 11.80 9.45
CA ALA A 738 -13.35 12.74 9.63
C ALA A 738 -13.85 14.18 9.86
N ILE A 739 -13.24 14.90 10.80
CA ILE A 739 -13.56 16.31 11.09
C ILE A 739 -12.64 17.20 10.24
N ILE A 740 -13.22 18.00 9.33
CA ILE A 740 -12.48 18.81 8.35
C ILE A 740 -12.23 20.24 8.87
N LYS A 741 -13.21 20.80 9.55
CA LYS A 741 -13.24 22.20 10.03
C LYS A 741 -13.97 22.31 11.36
N GLY A 742 -13.71 23.39 12.08
CA GLY A 742 -14.27 23.67 13.39
C GLY A 742 -13.56 22.90 14.50
N LYS A 743 -14.25 22.76 15.64
CA LYS A 743 -13.70 22.09 16.81
C LYS A 743 -13.37 20.63 16.51
N GLY A 744 -12.13 20.22 16.85
CA GLY A 744 -11.64 18.86 16.65
C GLY A 744 -11.18 18.52 15.23
N ALA A 745 -11.06 19.50 14.33
CA ALA A 745 -10.59 19.28 12.96
C ALA A 745 -9.22 18.59 12.87
N GLY A 746 -9.09 17.62 11.97
CA GLY A 746 -7.92 16.76 11.82
C GLY A 746 -8.01 15.42 12.57
N GLN A 747 -9.06 15.18 13.37
CA GLN A 747 -9.36 13.84 13.88
C GLN A 747 -10.20 13.04 12.88
N TYR A 748 -10.04 11.72 12.90
CA TYR A 748 -10.95 10.77 12.27
C TYR A 748 -11.22 9.55 13.16
N ARG A 749 -12.24 8.77 12.81
CA ARG A 749 -12.68 7.54 13.49
C ARG A 749 -13.17 6.50 12.49
N ARG A 750 -13.03 5.22 12.80
CA ARG A 750 -13.60 4.12 11.99
C ARG A 750 -15.07 3.92 12.39
N ILE A 751 -15.91 3.52 11.44
CA ILE A 751 -17.36 3.37 11.67
C ILE A 751 -17.68 1.92 12.04
N VAL A 752 -18.33 1.72 13.19
CA VAL A 752 -18.75 0.41 13.72
C VAL A 752 -20.16 0.05 13.25
N SER A 753 -21.07 1.03 13.24
CA SER A 753 -22.43 0.88 12.71
C SER A 753 -23.08 2.25 12.48
N SER A 754 -24.19 2.26 11.75
CA SER A 754 -24.95 3.49 11.46
C SER A 754 -26.43 3.22 11.25
N THR A 755 -27.23 4.25 11.54
CA THR A 755 -28.60 4.43 11.04
C THR A 755 -28.57 5.57 9.99
N ASP A 756 -29.72 6.14 9.63
CA ASP A 756 -29.74 7.33 8.77
C ASP A 756 -29.12 8.58 9.42
N LYS A 757 -29.13 8.69 10.76
CA LYS A 757 -28.61 9.89 11.47
C LYS A 757 -27.67 9.65 12.63
N GLU A 758 -27.78 8.52 13.32
CA GLU A 758 -26.84 8.15 14.40
C GLU A 758 -25.76 7.20 13.88
N TRP A 759 -24.51 7.56 14.14
CA TRP A 759 -23.31 6.86 13.68
C TRP A 759 -22.48 6.45 14.90
N VAL A 760 -22.18 5.16 15.03
CA VAL A 760 -21.37 4.61 16.11
C VAL A 760 -19.95 4.43 15.62
N LEU A 761 -19.01 5.02 16.34
CA LEU A 761 -17.59 5.04 16.04
C LEU A 761 -16.85 3.99 16.89
N ASP A 762 -15.67 3.58 16.42
CA ASP A 762 -14.74 2.70 17.13
C ASP A 762 -14.35 3.24 18.51
N GLU A 763 -14.01 4.53 18.58
CA GLU A 763 -13.76 5.24 19.83
C GLU A 763 -14.30 6.69 19.81
N PRO A 764 -14.53 7.32 20.98
CA PRO A 764 -14.88 8.74 21.04
C PRO A 764 -13.82 9.65 20.42
N PHE A 765 -14.22 10.81 19.91
CA PHE A 765 -13.27 11.89 19.59
C PHE A 765 -12.64 12.44 20.88
N VAL A 766 -11.32 12.63 20.91
CA VAL A 766 -10.58 13.23 22.04
C VAL A 766 -10.97 14.70 22.22
N VAL A 767 -11.15 15.43 21.11
CA VAL A 767 -11.81 16.73 21.09
C VAL A 767 -13.20 16.53 20.49
N THR A 768 -14.23 16.52 21.34
CA THR A 768 -15.64 16.39 20.91
C THR A 768 -16.01 17.49 19.91
N PRO A 769 -16.53 17.15 18.71
CA PRO A 769 -17.05 18.14 17.78
C PRO A 769 -18.31 18.83 18.33
N ASP A 770 -18.59 20.04 17.86
CA ASP A 770 -19.77 20.83 18.20
C ASP A 770 -20.42 21.46 16.97
N SER A 771 -21.30 22.44 17.14
CA SER A 771 -22.00 23.11 16.02
C SER A 771 -21.08 23.93 15.10
N SER A 772 -19.81 24.15 15.47
CA SER A 772 -18.79 24.71 14.57
C SER A 772 -18.17 23.67 13.64
N SER A 773 -18.31 22.38 13.97
CA SER A 773 -17.60 21.28 13.33
C SER A 773 -18.28 20.86 12.02
N VAL A 774 -17.49 20.79 10.95
CA VAL A 774 -17.88 20.17 9.67
C VAL A 774 -17.16 18.83 9.56
N ILE A 775 -17.92 17.77 9.32
CA ILE A 775 -17.42 16.42 9.14
C ILE A 775 -17.65 15.94 7.70
N THR A 776 -16.94 14.89 7.33
CA THR A 776 -17.29 14.04 6.19
C THR A 776 -17.34 12.57 6.60
N ILE A 777 -18.17 11.78 5.91
CA ILE A 777 -18.26 10.33 6.02
C ILE A 777 -17.88 9.76 4.64
N THR A 778 -16.77 9.02 4.62
CA THR A 778 -16.06 8.65 3.39
C THR A 778 -15.33 7.30 3.58
N TYR A 779 -14.67 6.83 2.52
CA TYR A 779 -13.88 5.61 2.52
C TYR A 779 -12.59 5.80 3.33
N TYR A 780 -11.95 4.70 3.73
CA TYR A 780 -10.67 4.73 4.44
C TYR A 780 -9.56 4.05 3.64
N ARG A 781 -8.39 4.71 3.55
CA ARG A 781 -7.14 4.06 3.16
C ARG A 781 -6.05 4.39 4.17
N GLY A 782 -5.37 3.39 4.72
CA GLY A 782 -4.34 3.66 5.72
C GLY A 782 -3.45 2.50 6.12
N HIS A 783 -2.41 2.82 6.89
CA HIS A 783 -1.31 1.92 7.26
C HIS A 783 -0.61 1.32 6.03
N TYR A 784 -0.40 2.16 5.01
CA TYR A 784 0.35 1.81 3.81
C TYR A 784 1.82 2.20 3.97
N LEU A 785 2.71 1.31 3.52
CA LEU A 785 4.17 1.50 3.53
C LEU A 785 4.69 1.33 2.10
N PHE A 786 4.98 2.43 1.40
CA PHE A 786 5.67 2.43 0.11
C PHE A 786 7.15 2.72 0.34
N LEU A 787 7.95 1.66 0.42
CA LEU A 787 9.34 1.71 0.90
C LEU A 787 10.34 1.20 -0.13
N GLY A 788 11.39 1.98 -0.42
CA GLY A 788 12.55 1.50 -1.19
C GLY A 788 12.28 1.14 -2.65
N ASN A 789 11.13 1.47 -3.21
CA ASN A 789 10.77 1.12 -4.59
C ASN A 789 11.44 2.07 -5.59
N VAL A 790 11.59 1.60 -6.83
CA VAL A 790 12.11 2.37 -7.96
C VAL A 790 10.97 2.63 -8.95
N TRP A 791 10.77 3.90 -9.28
CA TRP A 791 9.70 4.39 -10.15
C TRP A 791 10.31 5.12 -11.35
N GLU A 792 10.19 4.52 -12.54
CA GLU A 792 10.89 4.97 -13.74
C GLU A 792 9.93 5.08 -14.93
N ASP A 793 10.13 6.08 -15.80
CA ASP A 793 9.39 6.26 -17.07
C ASP A 793 7.85 6.22 -16.95
N GLY A 794 7.25 7.25 -16.33
CA GLY A 794 5.80 7.36 -16.19
C GLY A 794 5.31 8.63 -15.49
N GLY A 795 4.09 8.59 -14.96
CA GLY A 795 3.44 9.66 -14.18
C GLY A 795 3.81 9.63 -12.68
N PRO A 796 2.96 10.15 -11.80
CA PRO A 796 3.26 10.26 -10.37
C PRO A 796 3.00 8.97 -9.57
N VAL A 797 3.60 8.93 -8.38
CA VAL A 797 3.23 8.06 -7.25
C VAL A 797 2.36 8.89 -6.31
N GLN A 798 1.05 8.66 -6.26
CA GLN A 798 0.09 9.57 -5.62
C GLN A 798 -0.86 8.92 -4.60
N LEU A 799 -0.86 9.49 -3.39
CA LEU A 799 -1.88 9.24 -2.37
C LEU A 799 -3.11 10.10 -2.68
N TYR A 800 -3.97 9.60 -3.56
CA TYR A 800 -5.14 10.33 -4.09
C TYR A 800 -6.41 10.02 -3.27
N GLY A 801 -6.92 11.02 -2.55
CA GLY A 801 -8.04 10.94 -1.61
C GLY A 801 -7.73 10.10 -0.37
N CYS A 802 -8.57 10.21 0.67
CA CYS A 802 -8.76 9.26 1.80
C CYS A 802 -7.52 8.64 2.47
N ALA A 803 -6.33 9.23 2.35
CA ALA A 803 -5.07 8.62 2.77
C ALA A 803 -4.72 9.01 4.21
N MET A 804 -4.73 8.03 5.11
CA MET A 804 -4.52 8.20 6.54
C MET A 804 -3.32 7.38 7.01
N GLU A 805 -2.35 8.04 7.64
CA GLU A 805 -1.19 7.37 8.24
C GLU A 805 -0.40 6.51 7.23
N CYS A 806 -0.23 7.00 6.00
CA CYS A 806 0.60 6.37 4.96
C CYS A 806 2.05 6.86 5.05
N VAL A 807 3.01 5.98 4.80
CA VAL A 807 4.43 6.30 4.63
C VAL A 807 4.83 6.06 3.18
N VAL A 808 5.38 7.09 2.54
CA VAL A 808 6.08 7.01 1.26
C VAL A 808 7.52 7.39 1.55
N ALA A 809 8.40 6.41 1.70
CA ALA A 809 9.77 6.67 2.10
C ALA A 809 10.80 5.85 1.35
N GLU A 810 12.04 6.33 1.34
CA GLU A 810 13.19 5.59 0.84
C GLU A 810 13.16 5.28 -0.68
N ASN A 811 12.17 5.77 -1.43
CA ASN A 811 11.95 5.45 -2.85
C ASN A 811 12.88 6.25 -3.78
N VAL A 812 13.13 5.73 -4.99
CA VAL A 812 13.87 6.41 -6.06
C VAL A 812 12.94 6.68 -7.25
N GLY A 813 12.92 7.92 -7.75
CA GLY A 813 12.18 8.33 -8.94
C GLY A 813 13.09 8.84 -10.07
N ARG A 814 12.81 8.43 -11.30
CA ARG A 814 13.51 8.86 -12.52
C ARG A 814 12.51 9.11 -13.65
N ARG A 815 12.58 10.28 -14.29
CA ARG A 815 11.72 10.65 -15.44
C ARG A 815 10.23 10.42 -15.18
N MET A 816 9.83 10.62 -13.92
CA MET A 816 8.48 10.33 -13.40
C MET A 816 7.81 11.58 -12.84
N GLY A 817 6.48 11.58 -12.76
CA GLY A 817 5.69 12.80 -12.48
C GLY A 817 5.86 13.38 -11.08
N GLY A 818 6.27 12.59 -10.08
CA GLY A 818 6.45 13.06 -8.71
C GLY A 818 5.99 12.10 -7.61
N PHE A 819 6.15 12.55 -6.36
CA PHE A 819 5.52 11.93 -5.19
C PHE A 819 4.45 12.89 -4.66
N ALA A 820 3.21 12.42 -4.48
CA ALA A 820 2.09 13.31 -4.23
C ALA A 820 1.14 12.86 -3.10
N ASN A 821 0.61 13.82 -2.36
CA ASN A 821 -0.50 13.70 -1.42
C ASN A 821 -1.63 14.62 -1.85
N TRP A 822 -2.71 14.05 -2.37
CA TRP A 822 -3.89 14.80 -2.81
C TRP A 822 -5.07 14.47 -1.91
N SER A 823 -5.56 15.44 -1.16
CA SER A 823 -6.92 15.40 -0.64
C SER A 823 -7.83 16.15 -1.61
N LEU A 824 -9.06 15.68 -1.83
CA LEU A 824 -9.94 16.24 -2.85
C LEU A 824 -11.42 15.86 -2.66
N ASP A 825 -12.31 16.43 -3.47
CA ASP A 825 -13.66 15.89 -3.76
C ASP A 825 -13.74 15.59 -5.27
N PRO A 826 -13.38 14.38 -5.73
CA PRO A 826 -13.42 14.03 -7.14
C PRO A 826 -14.87 13.86 -7.60
N HIS A 827 -15.19 14.45 -8.75
CA HIS A 827 -16.51 14.31 -9.41
C HIS A 827 -17.73 14.65 -8.52
N ASN A 828 -17.55 15.47 -7.47
CA ASN A 828 -18.56 15.75 -6.43
C ASN A 828 -19.12 14.47 -5.77
N MET A 829 -18.27 13.45 -5.60
CA MET A 829 -18.63 12.16 -5.02
C MET A 829 -18.49 12.10 -3.50
N GLY A 830 -17.96 13.15 -2.88
CA GLY A 830 -17.80 13.29 -1.43
C GLY A 830 -16.36 13.57 -1.05
N LEU A 831 -16.17 14.37 0.00
CA LEU A 831 -14.90 14.97 0.40
C LEU A 831 -13.93 13.95 1.02
N GLN A 832 -12.68 13.94 0.54
CA GLN A 832 -11.69 12.89 0.79
C GLN A 832 -10.42 13.50 1.42
N PRO A 833 -10.36 13.63 2.75
CA PRO A 833 -9.21 14.17 3.45
C PRO A 833 -8.01 13.23 3.41
N SER A 834 -6.84 13.78 3.71
CA SER A 834 -5.62 13.01 3.96
C SER A 834 -4.89 13.58 5.16
N PHE A 835 -4.68 12.77 6.20
CA PHE A 835 -4.06 13.16 7.46
C PHE A 835 -2.88 12.27 7.83
N ASN A 836 -1.89 12.84 8.51
CA ASN A 836 -0.79 12.12 9.19
C ASN A 836 0.16 11.34 8.25
N ASN A 837 0.27 11.73 6.97
CA ASN A 837 1.11 11.04 5.99
C ASN A 837 2.55 11.54 6.01
N VAL A 838 3.51 10.62 5.85
CA VAL A 838 4.94 10.89 5.92
C VAL A 838 5.61 10.62 4.57
N PHE A 839 6.29 11.62 4.04
CA PHE A 839 7.13 11.56 2.85
C PHE A 839 8.59 11.79 3.27
N SER A 840 9.38 10.73 3.41
CA SER A 840 10.72 10.80 4.01
C SER A 840 11.79 10.11 3.18
N GLU A 841 12.95 10.73 3.00
CA GLU A 841 14.12 10.11 2.35
C GLU A 841 13.90 9.60 0.92
N ASN A 842 12.90 10.12 0.19
CA ASN A 842 12.73 9.79 -1.23
C ASN A 842 13.72 10.60 -2.08
N LEU A 843 14.25 9.99 -3.13
CA LEU A 843 15.21 10.57 -4.07
C LEU A 843 14.59 10.73 -5.46
N VAL A 844 14.56 11.95 -6.00
CA VAL A 844 14.43 12.17 -7.44
C VAL A 844 15.83 12.29 -8.03
N GLU A 845 16.25 11.25 -8.75
CA GLU A 845 17.56 11.16 -9.39
C GLU A 845 17.57 11.90 -10.74
N GLU A 846 16.46 11.83 -11.48
CA GLU A 846 16.23 12.57 -12.74
C GLU A 846 14.84 13.20 -12.73
N GLY A 847 14.78 14.52 -12.65
CA GLY A 847 13.54 15.31 -12.49
C GLY A 847 12.84 15.68 -13.80
N LEU A 848 13.39 15.32 -14.95
CA LEU A 848 12.77 15.56 -16.26
C LEU A 848 11.73 14.47 -16.54
N GLY A 849 10.51 14.66 -16.03
CA GLY A 849 9.40 13.75 -16.28
C GLY A 849 9.08 13.64 -17.77
N PHE A 850 8.96 12.43 -18.32
CA PHE A 850 8.43 12.31 -19.68
C PHE A 850 6.96 12.76 -19.68
N GLY A 851 6.56 13.61 -20.63
CA GLY A 851 5.19 14.14 -20.72
C GLY A 851 4.72 15.05 -19.56
N THR A 852 5.63 15.55 -18.73
CA THR A 852 5.38 16.59 -17.70
C THR A 852 6.62 17.45 -17.55
N ASP A 853 6.52 18.77 -17.45
CA ASP A 853 7.72 19.63 -17.43
C ASP A 853 8.72 19.31 -16.30
N TYR A 854 8.26 18.75 -15.17
CA TYR A 854 9.08 18.46 -13.98
C TYR A 854 8.50 17.32 -13.14
N SER A 855 9.36 16.63 -12.38
CA SER A 855 8.97 15.82 -11.21
C SER A 855 8.56 16.73 -10.05
N VAL A 856 7.44 16.42 -9.39
CA VAL A 856 6.89 17.30 -8.33
C VAL A 856 6.67 16.56 -7.01
N PHE A 857 7.17 17.14 -5.91
CA PHE A 857 6.77 16.72 -4.56
C PHE A 857 5.50 17.51 -4.17
N TRP A 858 4.31 16.95 -4.40
CA TRP A 858 3.05 17.70 -4.38
C TRP A 858 2.20 17.42 -3.12
N CYS A 859 1.83 18.46 -2.40
CA CYS A 859 0.82 18.42 -1.35
C CYS A 859 -0.40 19.30 -1.75
N THR A 860 -1.64 18.80 -1.67
CA THR A 860 -2.80 19.61 -2.11
C THR A 860 -4.12 19.23 -1.44
N GLY A 861 -5.02 20.21 -1.33
CA GLY A 861 -6.42 20.05 -0.90
C GLY A 861 -7.39 20.60 -1.95
N PHE A 862 -7.64 19.85 -3.02
CA PHE A 862 -8.51 20.24 -4.15
C PHE A 862 -10.00 20.25 -3.78
N HIS A 863 -10.79 21.03 -4.54
CA HIS A 863 -12.26 21.11 -4.55
C HIS A 863 -12.99 21.44 -3.22
N ALA A 864 -12.32 21.35 -2.07
CA ALA A 864 -12.82 21.90 -0.82
C ALA A 864 -13.05 23.42 -0.95
N VAL A 865 -14.09 23.90 -0.27
CA VAL A 865 -14.35 25.34 -0.14
C VAL A 865 -13.18 26.03 0.61
N PRO A 866 -12.95 27.34 0.41
CA PRO A 866 -11.94 28.07 1.16
C PRO A 866 -12.08 27.89 2.68
N ASP A 867 -10.94 27.82 3.36
CA ASP A 867 -10.78 27.52 4.79
C ASP A 867 -11.17 26.11 5.26
N GLU A 868 -11.49 25.19 4.35
CA GLU A 868 -11.72 23.77 4.67
C GLU A 868 -10.52 22.91 4.36
N HIS A 869 -9.56 22.97 5.28
CA HIS A 869 -8.26 22.30 5.16
C HIS A 869 -8.40 20.78 5.33
N ILE A 870 -8.61 20.10 4.20
CA ILE A 870 -8.75 18.65 4.08
C ILE A 870 -7.40 17.90 4.07
N THR A 871 -6.30 18.61 3.88
CA THR A 871 -4.93 18.08 3.99
C THR A 871 -4.29 18.60 5.26
N ARG A 872 -3.90 17.70 6.17
CA ARG A 872 -3.32 18.07 7.48
C ARG A 872 -2.21 17.13 7.90
N PHE A 873 -1.29 17.63 8.72
CA PHE A 873 -0.27 16.82 9.40
C PHE A 873 0.62 16.03 8.43
N ILE A 874 0.94 16.64 7.27
CA ILE A 874 1.80 16.03 6.26
C ILE A 874 3.26 16.41 6.52
N GLU A 875 4.13 15.42 6.52
CA GLU A 875 5.56 15.58 6.82
C GLU A 875 6.43 15.28 5.61
N TRP A 876 7.10 16.29 5.07
CA TRP A 876 8.07 16.17 3.98
C TRP A 876 9.48 16.36 4.55
N ARG A 877 10.14 15.25 4.90
CA ARG A 877 11.43 15.28 5.61
C ARG A 877 12.56 14.65 4.80
N ARG A 878 13.72 15.31 4.73
CA ARG A 878 14.96 14.68 4.21
C ARG A 878 14.83 14.06 2.81
N ASN A 879 13.89 14.55 1.98
CA ASN A 879 13.79 14.15 0.59
C ASN A 879 14.88 14.84 -0.23
N HIS A 880 15.25 14.23 -1.34
CA HIS A 880 16.38 14.61 -2.18
C HIS A 880 15.95 14.83 -3.63
N SER A 881 16.49 15.86 -4.27
CA SER A 881 16.43 16.04 -5.73
C SER A 881 17.80 16.42 -6.25
N LEU A 882 18.28 15.72 -7.28
CA LEU A 882 19.56 16.03 -7.93
C LEU A 882 19.43 17.09 -9.04
N ASN A 883 18.26 17.18 -9.66
CA ASN A 883 17.92 18.12 -10.75
C ASN A 883 16.40 18.19 -10.91
N ASN A 884 15.92 19.33 -11.44
CA ASN A 884 14.62 19.51 -12.09
C ASN A 884 13.39 19.00 -11.33
N ALA A 885 13.44 18.91 -10.01
CA ALA A 885 12.28 18.67 -9.17
C ALA A 885 12.09 19.80 -8.17
N TYR A 886 10.84 20.06 -7.81
CA TYR A 886 10.47 21.09 -6.85
C TYR A 886 9.26 20.65 -6.03
N PHE A 887 9.02 21.29 -4.89
CA PHE A 887 7.80 21.10 -4.11
C PHE A 887 6.65 21.91 -4.71
N ARG A 888 5.44 21.34 -4.76
CA ARG A 888 4.21 22.08 -5.07
C ARG A 888 3.26 21.97 -3.89
N SER A 889 2.64 23.09 -3.51
CA SER A 889 1.64 23.13 -2.45
C SER A 889 0.53 24.07 -2.83
N THR A 890 -0.70 23.58 -2.82
CA THR A 890 -1.84 24.24 -3.46
C THR A 890 -3.11 24.03 -2.63
N LYS A 891 -4.00 25.04 -2.63
CA LYS A 891 -5.36 24.94 -2.09
C LYS A 891 -5.41 24.55 -0.60
N ASN A 892 -6.43 23.83 -0.16
CA ASN A 892 -6.82 23.75 1.25
C ASN A 892 -5.99 22.73 2.06
N MET A 893 -4.75 23.09 2.36
CA MET A 893 -3.87 22.36 3.27
C MET A 893 -3.45 23.23 4.46
N THR A 894 -3.24 22.61 5.61
CA THR A 894 -2.72 23.29 6.80
C THR A 894 -1.82 22.33 7.58
N ASP A 895 -1.09 22.82 8.57
CA ASP A 895 -0.38 21.97 9.52
C ASP A 895 0.59 20.96 8.88
N CYS A 896 1.43 21.44 7.95
CA CYS A 896 2.45 20.62 7.28
C CYS A 896 3.87 21.10 7.61
N VAL A 897 4.84 20.18 7.55
CA VAL A 897 6.27 20.47 7.77
C VAL A 897 7.07 20.04 6.54
N PHE A 898 7.91 20.94 6.04
CA PHE A 898 8.88 20.71 4.97
C PHE A 898 10.28 20.96 5.54
N GLU A 899 10.97 19.90 5.96
CA GLU A 899 12.18 20.02 6.79
C GLU A 899 13.37 19.17 6.31
N LYS A 900 14.58 19.74 6.36
CA LYS A 900 15.85 19.06 6.09
C LYS A 900 15.97 18.38 4.71
N ASN A 901 15.18 18.80 3.72
CA ASN A 901 15.26 18.30 2.34
C ASN A 901 16.50 18.91 1.62
N ASP A 902 17.14 18.20 0.67
CA ASP A 902 18.29 18.67 -0.13
C ASP A 902 17.93 18.67 -1.63
N PHE A 903 17.67 19.86 -2.17
CA PHE A 903 17.21 20.07 -3.55
C PHE A 903 18.28 20.80 -4.35
N ARG A 904 18.50 20.35 -5.60
CA ARG A 904 19.60 20.82 -6.43
C ARG A 904 19.17 21.05 -7.87
N ASN A 905 19.82 22.01 -8.54
CA ASN A 905 19.75 22.24 -9.98
C ASN A 905 18.30 22.29 -10.52
N ALA A 906 17.52 23.23 -10.02
CA ALA A 906 16.13 23.44 -10.40
C ALA A 906 15.79 24.94 -10.38
N ASP A 907 14.89 25.40 -11.27
CA ASP A 907 14.56 26.83 -11.40
C ASP A 907 13.75 27.40 -10.22
N LEU A 908 13.25 26.54 -9.33
CA LEU A 908 12.37 26.85 -8.21
C LEU A 908 12.50 25.77 -7.14
N PHE A 909 12.44 26.12 -5.86
CA PHE A 909 12.30 25.13 -4.77
C PHE A 909 10.83 24.82 -4.45
N MET A 910 9.96 25.83 -4.39
CA MET A 910 8.61 25.71 -3.84
C MET A 910 7.57 26.52 -4.64
N ASN A 911 6.62 25.87 -5.29
CA ASN A 911 5.47 26.51 -5.95
C ASN A 911 4.25 26.53 -5.02
N THR A 912 3.67 27.71 -4.83
CA THR A 912 2.63 28.04 -3.86
C THR A 912 1.46 28.83 -4.48
N LYS A 913 1.29 28.75 -5.80
CA LYS A 913 0.15 29.37 -6.51
C LYS A 913 -1.17 28.69 -6.09
N GLU A 914 -2.29 29.39 -6.22
CA GLU A 914 -3.63 28.89 -5.86
C GLU A 914 -3.81 28.47 -4.38
N ILE A 915 -3.06 29.10 -3.46
CA ILE A 915 -3.06 28.74 -2.03
C ILE A 915 -4.20 29.42 -1.25
N THR A 916 -4.95 28.59 -0.51
CA THR A 916 -5.66 28.95 0.74
C THR A 916 -4.90 28.45 1.98
N SER A 917 -3.76 27.80 1.77
CA SER A 917 -2.96 27.10 2.76
C SER A 917 -2.30 28.00 3.80
N LYS A 918 -2.21 27.52 5.04
CA LYS A 918 -1.62 28.24 6.18
C LYS A 918 -0.96 27.29 7.16
N ASP A 919 -0.39 27.83 8.25
CA ASP A 919 0.16 27.07 9.38
C ASP A 919 1.16 25.96 8.98
N CYS A 920 1.93 26.23 7.93
CA CYS A 920 3.01 25.37 7.43
C CYS A 920 4.38 25.90 7.88
N VAL A 921 5.37 24.99 8.00
CA VAL A 921 6.75 25.31 8.41
C VAL A 921 7.74 24.80 7.37
N LEU A 922 8.61 25.68 6.88
CA LEU A 922 9.78 25.35 6.08
C LEU A 922 11.03 25.52 6.94
N ARG A 923 11.79 24.46 7.18
CA ARG A 923 12.92 24.49 8.12
C ARG A 923 14.16 23.77 7.62
N LYS A 924 15.32 24.44 7.64
CA LYS A 924 16.65 23.84 7.36
C LYS A 924 16.74 23.05 6.05
N ASN A 925 16.00 23.46 5.01
CA ASN A 925 16.11 22.86 3.68
C ASN A 925 17.36 23.37 2.98
N LYS A 926 18.15 22.47 2.41
CA LYS A 926 19.39 22.79 1.70
C LYS A 926 19.10 22.94 0.21
N LEU A 927 19.47 24.09 -0.36
CA LEU A 927 19.23 24.43 -1.76
C LEU A 927 20.57 24.67 -2.46
N THR A 928 20.79 24.02 -3.61
CA THR A 928 22.03 24.15 -4.38
C THR A 928 21.71 24.50 -5.83
N ASN A 929 22.21 25.61 -6.36
CA ASN A 929 21.88 26.09 -7.72
C ASN A 929 20.37 26.23 -7.96
N ILE A 930 19.65 26.85 -7.02
CA ILE A 930 18.22 27.15 -7.15
C ILE A 930 18.03 28.68 -7.01
N PRO A 931 17.69 29.41 -8.10
CA PRO A 931 17.65 30.86 -8.09
C PRO A 931 16.37 31.44 -7.46
N ARG A 932 15.31 30.64 -7.28
CA ARG A 932 14.03 31.07 -6.69
C ARG A 932 13.61 30.14 -5.56
N LEU A 933 13.39 30.72 -4.37
CA LEU A 933 12.96 29.98 -3.19
C LEU A 933 11.48 29.57 -3.28
N ILE A 934 10.58 30.56 -3.29
CA ILE A 934 9.13 30.36 -3.36
C ILE A 934 8.54 31.21 -4.48
N ASP A 935 7.60 30.64 -5.24
CA ASP A 935 6.76 31.33 -6.22
C ASP A 935 5.29 31.24 -5.77
N GLY A 936 4.61 32.37 -5.61
CA GLY A 936 3.24 32.47 -5.08
C GLY A 936 3.13 32.97 -3.62
N PRO A 937 1.88 33.10 -3.09
CA PRO A 937 1.60 33.70 -1.78
C PRO A 937 2.09 32.91 -0.56
N GLY A 938 2.57 31.67 -0.70
CA GLY A 938 3.11 30.91 0.43
C GLY A 938 4.29 31.59 1.13
N ALA A 939 5.01 32.47 0.43
CA ALA A 939 6.10 33.27 0.99
C ALA A 939 5.71 34.18 2.17
N THR A 940 4.43 34.56 2.29
CA THR A 940 3.92 35.39 3.41
C THR A 940 3.05 34.61 4.39
N LEU A 941 2.51 33.45 3.99
CA LEU A 941 1.58 32.65 4.79
C LEU A 941 2.26 31.54 5.60
N TRP A 942 3.52 31.21 5.29
CA TRP A 942 4.26 30.09 5.89
C TRP A 942 5.38 30.59 6.80
N LYS A 943 5.69 29.84 7.86
CA LYS A 943 6.88 30.15 8.68
C LYS A 943 8.12 29.55 8.03
N ILE A 944 8.98 30.42 7.51
CA ILE A 944 10.29 30.08 6.97
C ILE A 944 11.34 30.22 8.07
N ILE A 945 12.10 29.15 8.33
CA ILE A 945 13.21 29.09 9.28
C ILE A 945 14.42 28.56 8.49
N ILE A 946 15.33 29.47 8.16
CA ILE A 946 16.53 29.17 7.35
C ILE A 946 17.47 28.26 8.14
#